data_AF-A0A1H0RCK4-F1
#
_entry.id   AF-A0A1H0RCK4-F1
#
_cell.length_a   1.000
_cell.length_b   1.000
_cell.length_c   1.000
_cell.angle_alpha   90.00
_cell.angle_beta   90.00
_cell.angle_gamma   90.00
#
_symmetry.space_group_name_H-M   'P 1'
#
loop_
_entity.id
_entity.type
_entity.pdbx_description
1 polymer ?
#
loop_
_entity_poly.entity_id
_entity_poly.type
_entity_poly.pdbx_seq_one_letter_code
_entity_poly.pdbx_strand_id
1 'polypeptide(L)'
;METVLAEIDKLTAVRQLGLPSGLFADASEKLVAAWRARAMRSYPSDLRDSPREVRLTLLAALCWMRQTEITDALVDLLIGLVHKINTKADREVERELTDDLRRVRGKEGILFRMAETALEQPDGQVRTALYPVVGEKTLQELVTEAKATEQAFRSRVRTVLRGSYSNHYRRMLPPLLAALGFRCNNTAYWPIMQALELLQRYRDTDGKVRFYAGEESVPVDGVVPKAWREAVIDERGRIERIPYELCVLVSLRDALRCREVYVAGANRWRNPEEDLPADFESTRDVHYEALRKPREAETFVADLKQRMTAALDRYDTALEKGTTGGVRITRRRGEPWTTVPKLDPLPEPRTLTAVKDEVIHRWGTMDLLDVLKDADFLTEFTSEFSLVASRENLDRSTLRRRLLLALFALGTNIGIRKLVATGEHDETEREPRHVRRHFITRDNLRAAVSKLVNATFEARDPRWWGEGTACASDSKKFGSWESNLMPEWHRRYGGPGVMIDWHVERQHTCIYSQLKSCSSSEVAAMIEGLLRHCTTAEIEANYVDTHGASVVGFAFTELLGFRLLPPTEEHRLHPAVPARRRGRLRPSRPCDHPPDQVGSHRRPVRPDGQIRHRATAGHCRVGVDPAPLHPRGTEAPHLPSPGGTRPRGAHHLRLRLPRRRRPAP
;
A
#
# COMPACT_ATOMS: atom_id res chain seq x y z
N MET A 1 -3.41 12.41 -21.34
CA MET A 1 -3.79 13.80 -21.64
C MET A 1 -5.29 13.95 -21.75
N GLU A 2 -5.96 13.28 -22.69
CA GLU A 2 -7.43 13.37 -22.87
C GLU A 2 -8.21 13.08 -21.58
N THR A 3 -7.85 12.03 -20.85
CA THR A 3 -8.49 11.72 -19.55
C THR A 3 -8.35 12.85 -18.53
N VAL A 4 -7.19 13.51 -18.46
CA VAL A 4 -6.94 14.59 -17.49
C VAL A 4 -7.75 15.82 -17.84
N LEU A 5 -7.75 16.19 -19.12
CA LEU A 5 -8.54 17.32 -19.60
C LEU A 5 -10.04 17.07 -19.38
N ALA A 6 -10.52 15.85 -19.67
CA ALA A 6 -11.91 15.48 -19.43
C ALA A 6 -12.32 15.57 -17.93
N GLU A 7 -11.43 15.21 -16.99
CA GLU A 7 -11.71 15.39 -15.57
C GLU A 7 -11.70 16.87 -15.15
N ILE A 8 -10.81 17.68 -15.73
CA ILE A 8 -10.80 19.15 -15.53
C ILE A 8 -12.09 19.78 -16.08
N ASP A 9 -12.55 19.35 -17.25
CA ASP A 9 -13.79 19.84 -17.85
C ASP A 9 -15.00 19.48 -16.99
N LYS A 10 -15.04 18.27 -16.42
CA LYS A 10 -16.08 17.88 -15.45
C LYS A 10 -16.06 18.76 -14.21
N LEU A 11 -14.87 19.00 -13.62
CA LEU A 11 -14.75 19.88 -12.46
C LEU A 11 -15.23 21.30 -12.78
N THR A 12 -14.86 21.80 -13.95
CA THR A 12 -15.27 23.13 -14.43
C THR A 12 -16.79 23.20 -14.60
N ALA A 13 -17.40 22.21 -15.26
CA ALA A 13 -18.84 22.14 -15.47
C ALA A 13 -19.63 22.09 -14.15
N VAL A 14 -19.14 21.35 -13.16
CA VAL A 14 -19.78 21.28 -11.83
C VAL A 14 -19.63 22.62 -11.10
N ARG A 15 -18.45 23.25 -11.13
CA ARG A 15 -18.22 24.56 -10.51
C ARG A 15 -19.06 25.68 -11.14
N GLN A 16 -19.34 25.60 -12.45
CA GLN A 16 -20.22 26.55 -13.16
C GLN A 16 -21.66 26.55 -12.66
N LEU A 17 -22.10 25.51 -11.93
CA LEU A 17 -23.41 25.51 -11.27
C LEU A 17 -23.51 26.54 -10.14
N GLY A 18 -22.38 27.07 -9.64
CA GLY A 18 -22.37 28.15 -8.66
C GLY A 18 -22.94 27.77 -7.29
N LEU A 19 -22.80 26.50 -6.89
CA LEU A 19 -23.25 26.05 -5.57
C LEU A 19 -22.48 26.78 -4.45
N PRO A 20 -23.16 27.39 -3.45
CA PRO A 20 -22.50 28.10 -2.36
C PRO A 20 -21.55 27.19 -1.57
N SER A 21 -20.39 27.71 -1.16
CA SER A 21 -19.36 26.93 -0.43
C SER A 21 -19.82 26.39 0.93
N GLY A 22 -20.88 26.96 1.51
CA GLY A 22 -21.49 26.53 2.76
C GLY A 22 -22.84 25.85 2.58
N LEU A 23 -23.22 25.41 1.37
CA LEU A 23 -24.57 24.93 1.07
C LEU A 23 -25.07 23.82 2.01
N PHE A 24 -24.17 22.97 2.48
CA PHE A 24 -24.46 21.88 3.40
C PHE A 24 -23.71 22.00 4.74
N ALA A 25 -23.29 23.21 5.14
CA ALA A 25 -22.54 23.41 6.38
C ALA A 25 -23.32 22.98 7.63
N ASP A 26 -24.64 23.16 7.64
CA ASP A 26 -25.53 22.80 8.75
C ASP A 26 -26.02 21.33 8.68
N ALA A 27 -25.60 20.58 7.66
CA ALA A 27 -25.98 19.18 7.48
C ALA A 27 -24.80 18.25 7.81
N SER A 28 -25.09 17.10 8.43
CA SER A 28 -24.03 16.12 8.67
C SER A 28 -23.50 15.55 7.34
N GLU A 29 -22.18 15.34 7.27
CA GLU A 29 -21.54 14.74 6.08
C GLU A 29 -22.17 13.40 5.69
N LYS A 30 -22.59 12.60 6.68
CA LYS A 30 -23.29 11.32 6.48
C LYS A 30 -24.61 11.49 5.74
N LEU A 31 -25.38 12.53 6.08
CA LEU A 31 -26.66 12.81 5.44
C LEU A 31 -26.48 13.25 3.99
N VAL A 32 -25.51 14.14 3.73
CA VAL A 32 -25.18 14.59 2.37
C VAL A 32 -24.69 13.41 1.52
N ALA A 33 -23.85 12.53 2.09
CA ALA A 33 -23.40 11.30 1.45
C ALA A 33 -24.57 10.37 1.09
N ALA A 34 -25.56 10.24 1.97
CA ALA A 34 -26.77 9.46 1.70
C ALA A 34 -27.59 10.05 0.55
N TRP A 35 -27.80 11.37 0.52
CA TRP A 35 -28.49 12.05 -0.58
C TRP A 35 -27.77 11.92 -1.92
N ARG A 36 -26.45 12.10 -1.93
CA ARG A 36 -25.63 11.86 -3.13
C ARG A 36 -25.68 10.40 -3.58
N ALA A 37 -25.62 9.44 -2.66
CA ALA A 37 -25.74 8.02 -2.99
C ALA A 37 -27.09 7.70 -3.63
N ARG A 38 -28.17 8.30 -3.12
CA ARG A 38 -29.52 8.21 -3.68
C ARG A 38 -29.58 8.78 -5.09
N ALA A 39 -29.04 9.97 -5.31
CA ALA A 39 -28.99 10.60 -6.63
C ALA A 39 -28.23 9.74 -7.65
N MET A 40 -27.04 9.23 -7.28
CA MET A 40 -26.23 8.36 -8.14
C MET A 40 -26.89 7.04 -8.51
N ARG A 41 -27.73 6.50 -7.61
CA ARG A 41 -28.42 5.22 -7.81
C ARG A 41 -29.75 5.38 -8.53
N SER A 42 -30.32 6.58 -8.57
CA SER A 42 -31.56 6.88 -9.30
C SER A 42 -31.35 6.87 -10.82
N TYR A 43 -32.36 6.49 -11.58
CA TYR A 43 -32.40 6.74 -13.02
C TYR A 43 -32.78 8.21 -13.28
N PRO A 44 -32.41 8.78 -14.44
CA PRO A 44 -32.85 10.12 -14.81
C PRO A 44 -34.38 10.29 -14.82
N SER A 45 -35.14 9.23 -15.13
CA SER A 45 -36.61 9.21 -15.00
C SER A 45 -37.06 9.41 -13.55
N ASP A 46 -36.49 8.66 -12.61
CA ASP A 46 -36.86 8.71 -11.19
C ASP A 46 -36.65 10.11 -10.60
N LEU A 47 -35.57 10.78 -11.02
CA LEU A 47 -35.30 12.16 -10.64
C LEU A 47 -36.32 13.12 -11.26
N ARG A 48 -36.72 12.93 -12.52
CA ARG A 48 -37.74 13.76 -13.19
C ARG A 48 -39.11 13.63 -12.53
N ASP A 49 -39.46 12.42 -12.11
CA ASP A 49 -40.75 12.10 -11.47
C ASP A 49 -40.80 12.52 -9.99
N SER A 50 -39.65 12.81 -9.38
CA SER A 50 -39.57 13.30 -8.00
C SER A 50 -40.06 14.76 -7.89
N PRO A 51 -40.64 15.16 -6.73
CA PRO A 51 -40.95 16.56 -6.46
C PRO A 51 -39.75 17.47 -6.71
N ARG A 52 -40.00 18.70 -7.18
CA ARG A 52 -38.95 19.61 -7.63
C ARG A 52 -37.90 19.86 -6.55
N GLU A 53 -38.34 20.06 -5.32
CA GLU A 53 -37.50 20.33 -4.15
C GLU A 53 -36.59 19.14 -3.88
N VAL A 54 -37.14 17.93 -3.87
CA VAL A 54 -36.38 16.68 -3.68
C VAL A 54 -35.37 16.50 -4.81
N ARG A 55 -35.79 16.67 -6.07
CA ARG A 55 -34.90 16.57 -7.24
C ARG A 55 -33.73 17.54 -7.11
N LEU A 56 -34.00 18.81 -6.80
CA LEU A 56 -32.96 19.83 -6.69
C LEU A 56 -32.00 19.54 -5.53
N THR A 57 -32.49 19.13 -4.36
CA THR A 57 -31.63 18.76 -3.23
C THR A 57 -30.73 17.56 -3.55
N LEU A 58 -31.28 16.51 -4.19
CA LEU A 58 -30.50 15.33 -4.58
C LEU A 58 -29.44 15.66 -5.64
N LEU A 59 -29.79 16.48 -6.64
CA LEU A 59 -28.83 16.93 -7.66
C LEU A 59 -27.78 17.87 -7.07
N ALA A 60 -28.16 18.77 -6.16
CA ALA A 60 -27.22 19.65 -5.48
C ALA A 60 -26.24 18.85 -4.62
N ALA A 61 -26.72 17.90 -3.81
CA ALA A 61 -25.86 17.01 -3.01
C ALA A 61 -24.93 16.17 -3.89
N LEU A 62 -25.45 15.67 -5.03
CA LEU A 62 -24.64 14.97 -6.02
C LEU A 62 -23.53 15.86 -6.55
N CYS A 63 -23.84 17.02 -7.13
CA CYS A 63 -22.87 17.91 -7.72
C CYS A 63 -21.86 18.45 -6.68
N TRP A 64 -22.34 18.79 -5.49
CA TRP A 64 -21.51 19.21 -4.36
C TRP A 64 -20.41 18.20 -4.03
N MET A 65 -20.79 16.95 -3.76
CA MET A 65 -19.79 15.92 -3.46
C MET A 65 -18.97 15.51 -4.68
N ARG A 66 -19.54 15.52 -5.88
CA ARG A 66 -18.80 15.21 -7.12
C ARG A 66 -17.70 16.23 -7.37
N GLN A 67 -17.90 17.51 -7.05
CA GLN A 67 -16.85 18.52 -7.12
C GLN A 67 -15.64 18.11 -6.28
N THR A 68 -15.91 17.68 -5.05
CA THR A 68 -14.90 17.24 -4.10
C THR A 68 -14.19 15.96 -4.52
N GLU A 69 -14.94 14.94 -4.95
CA GLU A 69 -14.42 13.67 -5.45
C GLU A 69 -13.53 13.86 -6.69
N ILE A 70 -13.93 14.74 -7.63
CA ILE A 70 -13.13 15.04 -8.83
C ILE A 70 -11.86 15.81 -8.45
N THR A 71 -11.96 16.74 -7.50
CA THR A 71 -10.78 17.48 -7.00
C THR A 71 -9.77 16.50 -6.37
N ASP A 72 -10.22 15.58 -5.51
CA ASP A 72 -9.36 14.55 -4.91
C ASP A 72 -8.71 13.66 -5.99
N ALA A 73 -9.49 13.22 -6.99
CA ALA A 73 -8.99 12.41 -8.09
C ALA A 73 -7.93 13.14 -8.94
N LEU A 74 -8.09 14.44 -9.17
CA LEU A 74 -7.10 15.25 -9.89
C LEU A 74 -5.80 15.43 -9.10
N VAL A 75 -5.89 15.54 -7.76
CA VAL A 75 -4.69 15.56 -6.89
C VAL A 75 -3.97 14.21 -6.91
N ASP A 76 -4.71 13.10 -6.78
CA ASP A 76 -4.13 11.75 -6.89
C ASP A 76 -3.45 11.54 -8.25
N LEU A 77 -4.09 12.02 -9.33
CA LEU A 77 -3.53 11.99 -10.67
C LEU A 77 -2.27 12.85 -10.79
N LEU A 78 -2.23 14.05 -10.19
CA LEU A 78 -1.02 14.89 -10.14
C LEU A 78 0.13 14.14 -9.44
N ILE A 79 -0.12 13.58 -8.25
CA ILE A 79 0.87 12.82 -7.47
C ILE A 79 1.41 11.64 -8.30
N GLY A 80 0.52 10.89 -8.94
CA GLY A 80 0.87 9.76 -9.81
C GLY A 80 1.68 10.17 -11.04
N LEU A 81 1.31 11.27 -11.69
CA LEU A 81 2.04 11.83 -12.83
C LEU A 81 3.45 12.26 -12.45
N VAL A 82 3.60 13.04 -11.37
CA VAL A 82 4.92 13.49 -10.90
C VAL A 82 5.79 12.28 -10.56
N HIS A 83 5.25 11.27 -9.88
CA HIS A 83 5.98 10.05 -9.58
C HIS A 83 6.45 9.32 -10.85
N LYS A 84 5.59 9.23 -11.87
CA LYS A 84 5.93 8.63 -13.16
C LYS A 84 7.02 9.41 -13.90
N ILE A 85 7.00 10.74 -13.84
CA ILE A 85 8.04 11.59 -14.43
C ILE A 85 9.38 11.34 -13.72
N ASN A 86 9.37 11.35 -12.39
CA ASN A 86 10.59 11.15 -11.59
C ASN A 86 11.18 9.75 -11.80
N THR A 87 10.38 8.70 -11.68
CA THR A 87 10.85 7.31 -11.89
C THR A 87 11.36 7.06 -13.30
N LYS A 88 10.79 7.72 -14.31
CA LYS A 88 11.31 7.67 -15.68
C LYS A 88 12.68 8.36 -15.78
N ALA A 89 12.82 9.54 -15.17
CA ALA A 89 14.08 10.26 -15.13
C ALA A 89 15.17 9.44 -14.42
N ASP A 90 14.88 8.90 -13.24
CA ASP A 90 15.81 8.08 -12.46
C ASP A 90 16.31 6.87 -13.25
N ARG A 91 15.39 6.09 -13.86
CA ARG A 91 15.74 4.91 -14.67
C ARG A 91 16.60 5.26 -15.89
N GLU A 92 16.33 6.40 -16.50
CA GLU A 92 17.08 6.85 -17.67
C GLU A 92 18.50 7.28 -17.28
N VAL A 93 18.66 7.97 -16.14
CA VAL A 93 19.97 8.29 -15.56
C VAL A 93 20.72 7.01 -15.16
N GLU A 94 20.08 6.06 -14.48
CA GLU A 94 20.68 4.78 -14.11
C GLU A 94 21.14 3.97 -15.34
N ARG A 95 20.33 3.97 -16.40
CA ARG A 95 20.67 3.27 -17.65
C ARG A 95 21.90 3.87 -18.31
N GLU A 96 21.94 5.19 -18.46
CA GLU A 96 23.11 5.88 -19.05
C GLU A 96 24.37 5.69 -18.20
N LEU A 97 24.26 5.75 -16.87
CA LEU A 97 25.36 5.43 -15.95
C LEU A 97 25.86 4.01 -16.13
N THR A 98 24.96 3.04 -16.26
CA THR A 98 25.31 1.63 -16.47
C THR A 98 26.00 1.43 -17.82
N ASP A 99 25.56 2.13 -18.87
CA ASP A 99 26.15 2.06 -20.19
C ASP A 99 27.54 2.74 -20.25
N ASP A 100 27.76 3.81 -19.51
CA ASP A 100 29.07 4.45 -19.37
C ASP A 100 30.04 3.60 -18.51
N LEU A 101 29.58 2.97 -17.43
CA LEU A 101 30.38 2.01 -16.66
C LEU A 101 30.81 0.82 -17.53
N ARG A 102 29.92 0.33 -18.41
CA ARG A 102 30.25 -0.75 -19.37
C ARG A 102 31.30 -0.33 -20.40
N ARG A 103 31.43 0.96 -20.71
CA ARG A 103 32.43 1.49 -21.66
C ARG A 103 33.83 1.59 -21.06
N VAL A 104 33.98 1.58 -19.73
CA VAL A 104 35.26 1.81 -19.05
C VAL A 104 35.83 0.50 -18.47
N ARG A 105 36.36 -0.37 -19.33
CA ARG A 105 36.86 -1.72 -18.95
C ARG A 105 38.28 -1.80 -18.36
N GLY A 106 38.94 -0.67 -18.05
CA GLY A 106 40.36 -0.65 -17.62
C GLY A 106 40.63 -0.23 -16.17
N LYS A 107 39.65 0.35 -15.46
CA LYS A 107 39.89 1.10 -14.21
C LYS A 107 39.75 0.27 -12.93
N GLU A 108 38.94 -0.78 -12.96
CA GLU A 108 38.76 -1.70 -11.83
C GLU A 108 40.09 -2.34 -11.40
N GLY A 109 40.99 -2.62 -12.36
CA GLY A 109 42.33 -3.16 -12.08
C GLY A 109 43.31 -2.18 -11.45
N ILE A 110 43.08 -0.86 -11.55
CA ILE A 110 43.91 0.15 -10.85
C ILE A 110 43.46 0.27 -9.39
N LEU A 111 42.13 0.30 -9.17
CA LEU A 111 41.55 0.33 -7.82
C LEU A 111 41.86 -0.95 -7.03
N PHE A 112 41.80 -2.12 -7.67
CA PHE A 112 42.16 -3.40 -7.04
C PHE A 112 43.62 -3.42 -6.59
N ARG A 113 44.55 -2.98 -7.45
CA ARG A 113 45.98 -2.91 -7.10
C ARG A 113 46.26 -1.93 -5.96
N MET A 114 45.62 -0.76 -5.96
CA MET A 114 45.74 0.17 -4.82
C MET A 114 45.20 -0.41 -3.52
N ALA A 115 44.06 -1.11 -3.58
CA ALA A 115 43.45 -1.73 -2.40
C ALA A 115 44.33 -2.88 -1.87
N GLU A 116 44.86 -3.74 -2.74
CA GLU A 116 45.82 -4.79 -2.36
C GLU A 116 47.05 -4.20 -1.70
N THR A 117 47.71 -3.21 -2.32
CA THR A 117 48.91 -2.59 -1.75
C THR A 117 48.64 -1.86 -0.43
N ALA A 118 47.48 -1.22 -0.28
CA ALA A 118 47.08 -0.59 0.97
C ALA A 118 46.80 -1.60 2.10
N LEU A 119 46.31 -2.80 1.75
CA LEU A 119 46.11 -3.90 2.70
C LEU A 119 47.41 -4.61 3.06
N GLU A 120 48.36 -4.69 2.13
CA GLU A 120 49.69 -5.28 2.34
C GLU A 120 50.62 -4.37 3.16
N GLN A 121 50.46 -3.04 3.07
CA GLN A 121 51.27 -2.06 3.78
C GLN A 121 50.39 -1.02 4.53
N PRO A 122 49.65 -1.45 5.57
CA PRO A 122 48.65 -0.60 6.23
C PRO A 122 49.23 0.60 6.96
N ASP A 123 50.44 0.48 7.53
CA ASP A 123 51.14 1.55 8.26
C ASP A 123 52.19 2.28 7.40
N GLY A 124 52.27 1.96 6.10
CA GLY A 124 53.22 2.56 5.17
C GLY A 124 52.87 4.00 4.80
N GLN A 125 53.87 4.86 4.61
CA GLN A 125 53.62 6.19 4.04
C GLN A 125 53.06 6.05 2.62
N VAL A 126 51.91 6.67 2.35
CA VAL A 126 51.18 6.63 1.06
C VAL A 126 52.11 6.89 -0.14
N ARG A 127 53.04 7.84 0.00
CA ARG A 127 53.99 8.21 -1.05
C ARG A 127 54.96 7.08 -1.41
N THR A 128 55.33 6.24 -0.46
CA THR A 128 56.30 5.16 -0.63
C THR A 128 55.61 3.84 -0.99
N ALA A 129 54.39 3.62 -0.48
CA ALA A 129 53.64 2.39 -0.69
C ALA A 129 52.79 2.41 -1.98
N LEU A 130 52.05 3.49 -2.24
CA LEU A 130 51.03 3.52 -3.29
C LEU A 130 51.49 4.15 -4.61
N TYR A 131 52.35 5.17 -4.56
CA TYR A 131 52.79 5.89 -5.77
C TYR A 131 53.71 5.09 -6.72
N PRO A 132 54.49 4.09 -6.26
CA PRO A 132 55.18 3.18 -7.18
C PRO A 132 54.24 2.26 -7.96
N VAL A 133 53.09 1.91 -7.38
CA VAL A 133 52.10 1.01 -7.99
C VAL A 133 51.13 1.78 -8.90
N VAL A 134 50.77 2.99 -8.50
CA VAL A 134 49.96 3.92 -9.28
C VAL A 134 50.60 5.31 -9.24
N GLY A 135 51.27 5.69 -10.32
CA GLY A 135 52.00 6.96 -10.40
C GLY A 135 51.13 8.18 -10.09
N GLU A 136 51.73 9.21 -9.48
CA GLU A 136 51.06 10.47 -9.11
C GLU A 136 50.35 11.13 -10.31
N LYS A 137 50.97 11.07 -11.49
CA LYS A 137 50.40 11.56 -12.75
C LYS A 137 49.12 10.80 -13.13
N THR A 138 49.11 9.47 -12.99
CA THR A 138 47.94 8.62 -13.24
C THR A 138 46.80 8.94 -12.25
N LEU A 139 47.12 9.23 -10.99
CA LEU A 139 46.13 9.67 -10.00
C LEU A 139 45.58 11.06 -10.31
N GLN A 140 46.42 12.01 -10.73
CA GLN A 140 45.97 13.33 -11.19
C GLN A 140 45.10 13.25 -12.43
N GLU A 141 45.44 12.40 -13.40
CA GLU A 141 44.63 12.13 -14.59
C GLU A 141 43.30 11.47 -14.20
N LEU A 142 43.30 10.49 -13.28
CA LEU A 142 42.07 9.89 -12.74
C LEU A 142 41.19 10.88 -11.98
N VAL A 143 41.77 11.79 -11.20
CA VAL A 143 41.01 12.84 -10.49
C VAL A 143 40.45 13.86 -11.47
N THR A 144 41.23 14.27 -12.48
CA THR A 144 40.78 15.20 -13.52
C THR A 144 39.68 14.59 -14.36
N GLU A 145 39.82 13.31 -14.72
CA GLU A 145 38.81 12.54 -15.42
C GLU A 145 37.58 12.26 -14.55
N ALA A 146 37.74 11.99 -13.26
CA ALA A 146 36.61 11.82 -12.33
C ALA A 146 35.82 13.13 -12.20
N LYS A 147 36.50 14.28 -12.07
CA LYS A 147 35.86 15.61 -12.09
C LYS A 147 35.19 15.90 -13.45
N ALA A 148 35.82 15.53 -14.56
CA ALA A 148 35.23 15.66 -15.90
C ALA A 148 34.01 14.71 -16.08
N THR A 149 34.06 13.52 -15.48
CA THR A 149 32.97 12.54 -15.45
C THR A 149 31.82 13.05 -14.59
N GLU A 150 32.10 13.73 -13.48
CA GLU A 150 31.11 14.37 -12.63
C GLU A 150 30.44 15.55 -13.34
N GLN A 151 31.20 16.37 -14.08
CA GLN A 151 30.64 17.46 -14.87
C GLN A 151 29.85 16.95 -16.09
N ALA A 152 30.31 15.87 -16.72
CA ALA A 152 29.57 15.15 -17.77
C ALA A 152 28.29 14.49 -17.21
N PHE A 153 28.35 13.95 -15.99
CA PHE A 153 27.21 13.43 -15.25
C PHE A 153 26.18 14.52 -14.98
N ARG A 154 26.60 15.68 -14.47
CA ARG A 154 25.72 16.85 -14.26
C ARG A 154 25.05 17.31 -15.56
N SER A 155 25.81 17.37 -16.66
CA SER A 155 25.27 17.73 -17.99
C SER A 155 24.28 16.68 -18.53
N ARG A 156 24.52 15.40 -18.28
CA ARG A 156 23.63 14.30 -18.67
C ARG A 156 22.36 14.24 -17.84
N VAL A 157 22.45 14.38 -16.52
CA VAL A 157 21.29 14.53 -15.64
C VAL A 157 20.42 15.70 -16.13
N ARG A 158 21.00 16.86 -16.44
CA ARG A 158 20.27 17.99 -17.04
C ARG A 158 19.59 17.63 -18.37
N THR A 159 20.25 16.86 -19.23
CA THR A 159 19.71 16.45 -20.55
C THR A 159 18.56 15.45 -20.39
N VAL A 160 18.74 14.43 -19.56
CA VAL A 160 17.72 13.41 -19.24
C VAL A 160 16.51 14.05 -18.57
N LEU A 161 16.70 14.99 -17.65
CA LEU A 161 15.61 15.74 -17.01
C LEU A 161 14.80 16.57 -18.02
N ARG A 162 15.46 17.20 -19.00
CA ARG A 162 14.75 17.87 -20.10
C ARG A 162 13.99 16.90 -20.98
N GLY A 163 14.55 15.74 -21.28
CA GLY A 163 13.90 14.71 -22.08
C GLY A 163 12.73 14.01 -21.36
N SER A 164 12.83 13.85 -20.04
CA SER A 164 11.79 13.23 -19.19
C SER A 164 10.59 14.16 -19.01
N TYR A 165 10.85 15.47 -18.88
CA TYR A 165 9.86 16.55 -18.96
C TYR A 165 9.49 16.85 -20.42
N SER A 166 8.98 15.82 -21.11
CA SER A 166 8.60 15.90 -22.51
C SER A 166 7.48 16.92 -22.76
N ASN A 167 7.35 17.41 -24.00
CA ASN A 167 6.26 18.27 -24.45
C ASN A 167 4.87 17.76 -24.05
N HIS A 168 4.69 16.44 -23.92
CA HIS A 168 3.42 15.85 -23.50
C HIS A 168 3.03 16.23 -22.06
N TYR A 169 3.95 16.10 -21.09
CA TYR A 169 3.66 16.43 -19.69
C TYR A 169 3.55 17.94 -19.48
N ARG A 170 4.36 18.72 -20.18
CA ARG A 170 4.32 20.20 -20.12
C ARG A 170 3.03 20.80 -20.69
N ARG A 171 2.34 20.09 -21.61
CA ARG A 171 1.00 20.49 -22.06
C ARG A 171 -0.12 20.17 -21.06
N MET A 172 0.10 19.20 -20.17
CA MET A 172 -0.94 18.66 -19.29
C MET A 172 -0.85 19.21 -17.86
N LEU A 173 0.35 19.53 -17.38
CA LEU A 173 0.56 20.02 -16.02
C LEU A 173 0.02 21.44 -15.78
N PRO A 174 0.22 22.45 -16.66
CA PRO A 174 -0.32 23.78 -16.42
C PRO A 174 -1.84 23.86 -16.24
N PRO A 175 -2.68 23.23 -17.09
CA PRO A 175 -4.13 23.24 -16.85
C PRO A 175 -4.51 22.47 -15.58
N LEU A 176 -3.78 21.40 -15.23
CA LEU A 176 -4.02 20.65 -14.00
C LEU A 176 -3.69 21.48 -12.75
N LEU A 177 -2.53 22.13 -12.71
CA LEU A 177 -2.13 23.01 -11.62
C LEU A 177 -3.09 24.18 -11.47
N ALA A 178 -3.54 24.78 -12.57
CA ALA A 178 -4.50 25.89 -12.55
C ALA A 178 -5.90 25.48 -12.08
N ALA A 179 -6.31 24.22 -12.31
CA ALA A 179 -7.61 23.71 -11.85
C ALA A 179 -7.66 23.47 -10.32
N LEU A 180 -6.50 23.32 -9.67
CA LEU A 180 -6.35 22.98 -8.26
C LEU A 180 -6.01 24.21 -7.42
N GLY A 181 -6.84 24.50 -6.41
CA GLY A 181 -6.64 25.63 -5.51
C GLY A 181 -5.69 25.30 -4.36
N PHE A 182 -4.38 25.27 -4.60
CA PHE A 182 -3.39 24.97 -3.57
C PHE A 182 -3.38 26.01 -2.44
N ARG A 183 -3.20 25.53 -1.20
CA ARG A 183 -3.14 26.31 0.04
C ARG A 183 -2.12 25.68 0.99
N CYS A 184 -1.61 26.47 1.93
CA CYS A 184 -0.58 26.05 2.88
C CYS A 184 -0.68 26.90 4.15
N ASN A 185 -0.75 26.25 5.31
CA ASN A 185 -0.75 26.95 6.61
C ASN A 185 0.67 27.05 7.19
N ASN A 186 1.55 26.12 6.82
CA ASN A 186 2.91 26.04 7.34
C ASN A 186 3.87 26.96 6.57
N THR A 187 4.39 27.99 7.24
CA THR A 187 5.32 28.97 6.66
C THR A 187 6.62 28.35 6.13
N ALA A 188 7.03 27.17 6.63
CA ALA A 188 8.21 26.47 6.11
C ALA A 188 8.03 25.98 4.65
N TYR A 189 6.79 25.75 4.22
CA TYR A 189 6.45 25.25 2.88
C TYR A 189 5.96 26.36 1.94
N TRP A 190 5.87 27.60 2.40
CA TRP A 190 5.55 28.77 1.56
C TRP A 190 6.44 28.94 0.31
N PRO A 191 7.74 28.60 0.32
CA PRO A 191 8.56 28.63 -0.90
C PRO A 191 7.96 27.82 -2.06
N ILE A 192 7.23 26.73 -1.77
CA ILE A 192 6.53 25.93 -2.79
C ILE A 192 5.37 26.73 -3.39
N MET A 193 4.61 27.46 -2.57
CA MET A 193 3.50 28.31 -3.04
C MET A 193 4.00 29.43 -3.97
N GLN A 194 5.08 30.10 -3.56
CA GLN A 194 5.75 31.11 -4.40
C GLN A 194 6.28 30.51 -5.71
N ALA A 195 6.80 29.29 -5.67
CA ALA A 195 7.25 28.60 -6.87
C ALA A 195 6.09 28.28 -7.82
N LEU A 196 4.92 27.89 -7.30
CA LEU A 196 3.73 27.64 -8.12
C LEU A 196 3.21 28.91 -8.80
N GLU A 197 3.24 30.04 -8.09
CA GLU A 197 2.92 31.35 -8.67
C GLU A 197 3.90 31.71 -9.79
N LEU A 198 5.20 31.47 -9.58
CA LEU A 198 6.21 31.65 -10.61
C LEU A 198 5.94 30.75 -11.84
N LEU A 199 5.63 29.46 -11.64
CA LEU A 199 5.31 28.56 -12.75
C LEU A 199 4.07 29.03 -13.53
N GLN A 200 3.06 29.57 -12.83
CA GLN A 200 1.87 30.11 -13.46
C GLN A 200 2.18 31.37 -14.30
N ARG A 201 3.04 32.27 -13.82
CA ARG A 201 3.48 33.46 -14.59
C ARG A 201 4.27 33.09 -15.85
N TYR A 202 5.05 32.02 -15.79
CA TYR A 202 5.88 31.53 -16.91
C TYR A 202 5.18 30.50 -17.81
N ARG A 203 3.87 30.29 -17.64
CA ARG A 203 3.08 29.26 -18.34
C ARG A 203 3.12 29.40 -19.86
N ASP A 204 2.95 30.62 -20.36
CA ASP A 204 2.85 30.91 -21.80
C ASP A 204 4.20 31.30 -22.43
N THR A 205 5.26 31.36 -21.63
CA THR A 205 6.62 31.66 -22.08
C THR A 205 7.18 30.48 -22.87
N ASP A 206 7.72 30.74 -24.07
CA ASP A 206 8.30 29.73 -24.96
C ASP A 206 9.22 28.78 -24.18
N GLY A 207 9.00 27.47 -24.39
CA GLY A 207 9.78 26.41 -23.76
C GLY A 207 11.26 26.42 -24.12
N LYS A 208 11.67 27.13 -25.17
CA LYS A 208 13.07 27.39 -25.54
C LYS A 208 13.78 28.37 -24.62
N VAL A 209 13.05 29.22 -23.90
CA VAL A 209 13.63 30.12 -22.90
C VAL A 209 14.18 29.27 -21.74
N ARG A 210 15.51 29.24 -21.63
CA ARG A 210 16.24 28.32 -20.75
C ARG A 210 16.25 28.75 -19.29
N PHE A 211 16.30 30.05 -19.02
CA PHE A 211 16.48 30.61 -17.68
C PHE A 211 15.30 31.51 -17.30
N TYR A 212 15.04 31.63 -16.00
CA TYR A 212 14.18 32.71 -15.51
C TYR A 212 14.88 34.07 -15.72
N ALA A 213 14.09 35.16 -15.81
CA ALA A 213 14.66 36.50 -15.87
C ALA A 213 15.43 36.81 -14.58
N GLY A 214 16.52 37.58 -14.68
CA GLY A 214 17.39 37.87 -13.53
C GLY A 214 16.73 38.71 -12.43
N GLU A 215 15.63 39.39 -12.75
CA GLU A 215 14.84 40.21 -11.82
C GLU A 215 13.81 39.37 -11.04
N GLU A 216 13.61 38.11 -11.42
CA GLU A 216 12.68 37.22 -10.72
C GLU A 216 13.24 36.74 -9.39
N SER A 217 12.41 36.79 -8.35
CA SER A 217 12.65 36.06 -7.12
C SER A 217 12.24 34.60 -7.31
N VAL A 218 13.22 33.72 -7.48
CA VAL A 218 13.00 32.28 -7.66
C VAL A 218 13.36 31.55 -6.36
N PRO A 219 12.39 30.95 -5.64
CA PRO A 219 12.66 30.31 -4.36
C PRO A 219 13.45 29.01 -4.57
N VAL A 220 14.71 28.98 -4.12
CA VAL A 220 15.59 27.81 -4.19
C VAL A 220 15.54 27.00 -2.90
N ASP A 221 15.66 27.67 -1.75
CA ASP A 221 15.57 27.03 -0.44
C ASP A 221 14.13 26.57 -0.18
N GLY A 222 13.98 25.35 0.34
CA GLY A 222 12.66 24.71 0.53
C GLY A 222 12.04 24.09 -0.72
N VAL A 223 12.57 24.38 -1.93
CA VAL A 223 12.04 23.86 -3.20
C VAL A 223 13.03 22.92 -3.89
N VAL A 224 14.32 23.30 -3.94
CA VAL A 224 15.35 22.56 -4.66
C VAL A 224 16.17 21.73 -3.66
N PRO A 225 16.15 20.38 -3.75
CA PRO A 225 16.99 19.52 -2.92
C PRO A 225 18.46 19.87 -3.07
N LYS A 226 19.24 19.78 -1.97
CA LYS A 226 20.68 20.14 -1.98
C LYS A 226 21.47 19.43 -3.09
N ALA A 227 21.21 18.14 -3.30
CA ALA A 227 21.85 17.34 -4.34
C ALA A 227 21.53 17.78 -5.78
N TRP A 228 20.48 18.60 -5.97
CA TRP A 228 20.00 19.04 -7.28
C TRP A 228 20.34 20.51 -7.57
N ARG A 229 20.85 21.26 -6.58
CA ARG A 229 21.17 22.69 -6.73
C ARG A 229 22.12 22.95 -7.89
N GLU A 230 23.17 22.15 -8.00
CA GLU A 230 24.14 22.27 -9.10
C GLU A 230 23.57 21.89 -10.46
N ALA A 231 22.47 21.13 -10.52
CA ALA A 231 21.77 20.84 -11.78
C ALA A 231 20.83 21.98 -12.19
N VAL A 232 20.32 22.74 -11.23
CA VAL A 232 19.33 23.82 -11.42
C VAL A 232 19.97 25.19 -11.61
N ILE A 233 21.04 25.47 -10.87
CA ILE A 233 21.76 26.75 -10.87
C ILE A 233 23.02 26.60 -11.71
N ASP A 234 23.23 27.51 -12.65
CA ASP A 234 24.47 27.55 -13.45
C ASP A 234 25.61 28.26 -12.71
N GLU A 235 26.81 28.24 -13.31
CA GLU A 235 28.01 28.86 -12.74
C GLU A 235 27.89 30.40 -12.58
N ARG A 236 26.92 31.02 -13.26
CA ARG A 236 26.62 32.46 -13.18
C ARG A 236 25.47 32.76 -12.22
N GLY A 237 25.00 31.77 -11.46
CA GLY A 237 23.89 31.92 -10.53
C GLY A 237 22.50 31.96 -11.18
N ARG A 238 22.38 31.71 -12.49
CA ARG A 238 21.10 31.74 -13.21
C ARG A 238 20.37 30.41 -13.03
N ILE A 239 19.05 30.49 -12.86
CA ILE A 239 18.22 29.31 -12.59
C ILE A 239 17.60 28.80 -13.88
N GLU A 240 17.87 27.53 -14.21
CA GLU A 240 17.28 26.86 -15.36
C GLU A 240 15.82 26.49 -15.10
N ARG A 241 14.92 26.84 -16.03
CA ARG A 241 13.47 26.67 -15.89
C ARG A 241 13.04 25.22 -15.75
N ILE A 242 13.45 24.35 -16.67
CA ILE A 242 12.97 22.96 -16.72
C ILE A 242 13.43 22.13 -15.51
N PRO A 243 14.72 22.12 -15.12
CA PRO A 243 15.16 21.44 -13.90
C PRO A 243 14.48 21.99 -12.66
N TYR A 244 14.28 23.31 -12.58
CA TYR A 244 13.56 23.93 -11.47
C TYR A 244 12.09 23.50 -11.42
N GLU A 245 11.36 23.56 -12.53
CA GLU A 245 9.97 23.10 -12.66
C GLU A 245 9.80 21.67 -12.15
N LEU A 246 10.74 20.77 -12.45
CA LEU A 246 10.74 19.40 -11.94
C LEU A 246 10.95 19.33 -10.43
N CYS A 247 11.88 20.11 -9.88
CA CYS A 247 12.07 20.20 -8.42
C CYS A 247 10.81 20.72 -7.73
N VAL A 248 10.13 21.73 -8.29
CA VAL A 248 8.85 22.24 -7.78
C VAL A 248 7.81 21.13 -7.74
N LEU A 249 7.67 20.35 -8.81
CA LEU A 249 6.69 19.27 -8.89
C LEU A 249 6.98 18.16 -7.86
N VAL A 250 8.25 17.77 -7.69
CA VAL A 250 8.66 16.77 -6.70
C VAL A 250 8.38 17.26 -5.29
N SER A 251 8.80 18.49 -4.95
CA SER A 251 8.58 19.09 -3.65
C SER A 251 7.09 19.29 -3.35
N LEU A 252 6.30 19.72 -4.35
CA LEU A 252 4.84 19.81 -4.24
C LEU A 252 4.22 18.44 -3.96
N ARG A 253 4.64 17.39 -4.70
CA ARG A 253 4.13 16.03 -4.48
C ARG A 253 4.38 15.58 -3.05
N ASP A 254 5.57 15.81 -2.53
CA ASP A 254 5.91 15.38 -1.17
C ASP A 254 5.13 16.19 -0.13
N ALA A 255 5.00 17.52 -0.32
CA ALA A 255 4.19 18.39 0.53
C ALA A 255 2.69 18.04 0.52
N LEU A 256 2.13 17.64 -0.64
CA LEU A 256 0.76 17.15 -0.74
C LEU A 256 0.57 15.84 0.03
N ARG A 257 1.53 14.90 -0.09
CA ARG A 257 1.45 13.58 0.58
C ARG A 257 1.46 13.67 2.11
N CYS A 258 2.09 14.70 2.68
CA CYS A 258 2.02 14.99 4.11
C CYS A 258 0.97 16.05 4.48
N ARG A 259 0.20 16.57 3.51
CA ARG A 259 -0.84 17.60 3.67
C ARG A 259 -0.34 18.93 4.24
N GLU A 260 0.96 19.21 4.10
CA GLU A 260 1.53 20.53 4.39
C GLU A 260 1.09 21.56 3.34
N VAL A 261 0.94 21.08 2.10
CA VAL A 261 0.15 21.75 1.06
C VAL A 261 -1.13 20.94 0.89
N TYR A 262 -2.26 21.64 0.84
CA TYR A 262 -3.59 21.05 0.64
C TYR A 262 -4.33 21.76 -0.48
N VAL A 263 -5.47 21.22 -0.91
CA VAL A 263 -6.24 21.74 -2.04
C VAL A 263 -7.65 22.13 -1.59
N ALA A 264 -8.01 23.39 -1.82
CA ALA A 264 -9.34 23.89 -1.52
C ALA A 264 -10.42 23.14 -2.32
N GLY A 265 -11.48 22.72 -1.62
CA GLY A 265 -12.59 21.96 -2.20
C GLY A 265 -12.32 20.46 -2.35
N ALA A 266 -11.14 19.97 -1.96
CA ALA A 266 -10.86 18.55 -1.78
C ALA A 266 -11.45 18.03 -0.45
N ASN A 267 -11.57 16.72 -0.26
CA ASN A 267 -11.92 16.12 1.03
C ASN A 267 -10.74 15.33 1.60
N ARG A 268 -10.18 14.41 0.80
CA ARG A 268 -9.00 13.65 1.22
C ARG A 268 -7.76 14.55 1.36
N TRP A 269 -7.64 15.52 0.47
CA TRP A 269 -6.53 16.48 0.42
C TRP A 269 -6.93 17.87 0.96
N ARG A 270 -7.91 17.92 1.87
CA ARG A 270 -8.36 19.16 2.52
C ARG A 270 -7.37 19.66 3.57
N ASN A 271 -7.67 20.82 4.15
CA ASN A 271 -6.88 21.39 5.25
C ASN A 271 -6.82 20.38 6.41
N PRO A 272 -5.62 19.92 6.84
CA PRO A 272 -5.52 18.95 7.93
C PRO A 272 -6.04 19.49 9.27
N GLU A 273 -6.12 20.80 9.48
CA GLU A 273 -6.69 21.39 10.69
C GLU A 273 -8.20 21.14 10.80
N GLU A 274 -8.91 20.97 9.67
CA GLU A 274 -10.34 20.63 9.66
C GLU A 274 -10.62 19.20 10.13
N ASP A 275 -9.59 18.34 10.20
CA ASP A 275 -9.71 16.98 10.73
C ASP A 275 -9.48 16.92 12.25
N LEU A 276 -9.00 18.00 12.87
CA LEU A 276 -8.70 18.06 14.29
C LEU A 276 -9.90 18.54 15.10
N PRO A 277 -10.13 18.03 16.33
CA PRO A 277 -11.14 18.56 17.22
C PRO A 277 -10.83 20.02 17.56
N ALA A 278 -11.78 20.92 17.29
CA ALA A 278 -11.61 22.35 17.58
C ALA A 278 -11.55 22.66 19.09
N ASP A 279 -12.05 21.74 19.91
CA ASP A 279 -12.11 21.83 21.36
C ASP A 279 -10.96 21.09 22.07
N PHE A 280 -9.98 20.55 21.32
CA PHE A 280 -8.93 19.68 21.85
C PHE A 280 -8.19 20.26 23.06
N GLU A 281 -7.86 21.55 23.06
CA GLU A 281 -7.18 22.18 24.20
C GLU A 281 -8.02 22.15 25.48
N SER A 282 -9.36 22.29 25.36
CA SER A 282 -10.28 22.24 26.48
C SER A 282 -10.61 20.81 26.94
N THR A 283 -10.54 19.83 26.04
CA THR A 283 -10.85 18.42 26.29
C THR A 283 -9.61 17.54 26.41
N ARG A 284 -8.42 18.14 26.42
CA ARG A 284 -7.12 17.45 26.39
C ARG A 284 -7.02 16.39 27.48
N ASP A 285 -7.43 16.72 28.71
CA ASP A 285 -7.32 15.81 29.86
C ASP A 285 -8.16 14.53 29.66
N VAL A 286 -9.38 14.68 29.14
CA VAL A 286 -10.28 13.56 28.84
C VAL A 286 -9.67 12.62 27.80
N HIS A 287 -9.05 13.18 26.75
CA HIS A 287 -8.43 12.38 25.68
C HIS A 287 -7.21 11.59 26.16
N TYR A 288 -6.35 12.20 26.98
CA TYR A 288 -5.17 11.53 27.52
C TYR A 288 -5.55 10.44 28.54
N GLU A 289 -6.57 10.69 29.37
CA GLU A 289 -7.11 9.68 30.27
C GLU A 289 -7.71 8.49 29.51
N ALA A 290 -8.51 8.75 28.46
CA ALA A 290 -9.09 7.71 27.61
C ALA A 290 -8.02 6.83 26.94
N LEU A 291 -6.90 7.43 26.50
CA LEU A 291 -5.76 6.70 25.92
C LEU A 291 -4.84 6.07 26.99
N ARG A 292 -5.08 6.36 28.28
CA ARG A 292 -4.24 5.97 29.41
C ARG A 292 -2.78 6.39 29.22
N LYS A 293 -2.56 7.64 28.76
CA LYS A 293 -1.24 8.21 28.50
C LYS A 293 -0.95 9.43 29.38
N PRO A 294 0.32 9.66 29.77
CA PRO A 294 0.69 10.86 30.50
C PRO A 294 0.65 12.09 29.56
N ARG A 295 0.37 13.26 30.14
CA ARG A 295 0.31 14.54 29.41
C ARG A 295 1.66 14.99 28.86
N GLU A 296 2.72 14.68 29.61
CA GLU A 296 4.10 15.06 29.32
C GLU A 296 4.80 13.98 28.51
N ALA A 297 5.40 14.40 27.38
CA ALA A 297 6.10 13.51 26.48
C ALA A 297 7.33 12.87 27.15
N GLU A 298 8.02 13.63 28.00
CA GLU A 298 9.19 13.19 28.74
C GLU A 298 8.84 12.03 29.68
N THR A 299 7.72 12.11 30.40
CA THR A 299 7.21 11.03 31.27
C THR A 299 6.89 9.78 30.45
N PHE A 300 6.20 9.94 29.32
CA PHE A 300 5.90 8.81 28.42
C PHE A 300 7.18 8.11 27.94
N VAL A 301 8.16 8.89 27.46
CA VAL A 301 9.42 8.36 26.94
C VAL A 301 10.26 7.71 28.04
N ALA A 302 10.27 8.27 29.25
CA ALA A 302 10.98 7.70 30.39
C ALA A 302 10.39 6.34 30.80
N ASP A 303 9.07 6.25 30.93
CA ASP A 303 8.36 4.99 31.21
C ASP A 303 8.63 3.93 30.15
N LEU A 304 8.53 4.30 28.87
CA LEU A 304 8.78 3.38 27.76
C LEU A 304 10.21 2.82 27.79
N LYS A 305 11.20 3.69 28.04
CA LYS A 305 12.60 3.26 28.21
C LYS A 305 12.77 2.32 29.39
N GLN A 306 12.14 2.61 30.52
CA GLN A 306 12.20 1.75 31.71
C GLN A 306 11.58 0.37 31.44
N ARG A 307 10.39 0.32 30.82
CA ARG A 307 9.75 -0.95 30.44
C ARG A 307 10.60 -1.76 29.47
N MET A 308 11.20 -1.10 28.48
CA MET A 308 12.10 -1.73 27.53
C MET A 308 13.34 -2.31 28.22
N THR A 309 14.03 -1.52 29.06
CA THR A 309 15.20 -1.98 29.83
C THR A 309 14.84 -3.17 30.71
N ALA A 310 13.76 -3.07 31.49
CA ALA A 310 13.32 -4.17 32.34
C ALA A 310 12.96 -5.44 31.56
N ALA A 311 12.39 -5.31 30.35
CA ALA A 311 12.10 -6.46 29.49
C ALA A 311 13.38 -7.11 28.95
N LEU A 312 14.38 -6.32 28.58
CA LEU A 312 15.69 -6.79 28.13
C LEU A 312 16.45 -7.48 29.27
N ASP A 313 16.45 -6.91 30.48
CA ASP A 313 17.10 -7.51 31.66
C ASP A 313 16.46 -8.88 32.01
N ARG A 314 15.13 -8.98 31.90
CA ARG A 314 14.41 -10.26 32.07
C ARG A 314 14.82 -11.27 31.00
N TYR A 315 14.94 -10.85 29.74
CA TYR A 315 15.35 -11.73 28.65
C TYR A 315 16.79 -12.21 28.82
N ASP A 316 17.70 -11.32 29.22
CA ASP A 316 19.10 -11.64 29.50
C ASP A 316 19.22 -12.65 30.64
N THR A 317 18.54 -12.39 31.76
CA THR A 317 18.47 -13.32 32.89
C THR A 317 17.89 -14.69 32.48
N ALA A 318 16.89 -14.69 31.61
CA ALA A 318 16.28 -15.95 31.14
C ALA A 318 17.24 -16.74 30.24
N LEU A 319 18.04 -16.07 29.41
CA LEU A 319 19.09 -16.69 28.58
C LEU A 319 20.17 -17.30 29.46
N GLU A 320 20.66 -16.58 30.47
CA GLU A 320 21.66 -17.08 31.41
C GLU A 320 21.17 -18.32 32.18
N LYS A 321 19.90 -18.31 32.60
CA LYS A 321 19.27 -19.42 33.32
C LYS A 321 18.80 -20.57 32.42
N GLY A 322 18.87 -20.42 31.09
CA GLY A 322 18.37 -21.42 30.14
C GLY A 322 16.84 -21.62 30.18
N THR A 323 16.09 -20.60 30.62
CA THR A 323 14.62 -20.68 30.83
C THR A 323 13.80 -20.11 29.67
N THR A 324 14.46 -19.74 28.56
CA THR A 324 13.82 -19.12 27.38
C THR A 324 13.01 -20.08 26.50
N GLY A 325 12.80 -21.33 26.91
CA GLY A 325 12.12 -22.33 26.07
C GLY A 325 12.90 -22.69 24.81
N GLY A 326 14.23 -22.57 24.85
CA GLY A 326 15.12 -22.97 23.76
C GLY A 326 15.53 -21.85 22.79
N VAL A 327 15.13 -20.59 23.04
CA VAL A 327 15.65 -19.43 22.30
C VAL A 327 17.14 -19.26 22.55
N ARG A 328 17.92 -19.06 21.48
CA ARG A 328 19.39 -18.94 21.54
C ARG A 328 19.88 -17.76 20.72
N ILE A 329 20.97 -17.13 21.16
CA ILE A 329 21.72 -16.17 20.34
C ILE A 329 22.87 -16.93 19.66
N THR A 330 22.78 -17.07 18.34
CA THR A 330 23.78 -17.71 17.49
C THR A 330 24.49 -16.65 16.64
N ARG A 331 25.37 -17.07 15.72
CA ARG A 331 25.95 -16.18 14.70
C ARG A 331 25.48 -16.58 13.31
N ARG A 332 24.95 -15.62 12.55
CA ARG A 332 24.62 -15.79 11.12
C ARG A 332 25.42 -14.76 10.33
N ARG A 333 26.26 -15.22 9.39
CA ARG A 333 27.15 -14.35 8.59
C ARG A 333 28.05 -13.42 9.43
N GLY A 334 28.56 -13.92 10.55
CA GLY A 334 29.45 -13.17 11.45
C GLY A 334 28.75 -12.28 12.48
N GLU A 335 27.41 -12.22 12.46
CA GLU A 335 26.64 -11.29 13.30
C GLU A 335 25.73 -12.01 14.29
N PRO A 336 25.44 -11.40 15.46
CA PRO A 336 24.50 -11.95 16.44
C PRO A 336 23.12 -12.19 15.82
N TRP A 337 22.57 -13.38 16.05
CA TRP A 337 21.32 -13.84 15.46
C TRP A 337 20.46 -14.57 16.48
N THR A 338 19.25 -14.08 16.75
CA THR A 338 18.33 -14.77 17.64
C THR A 338 17.63 -15.91 16.91
N THR A 339 17.70 -17.11 17.48
CA THR A 339 17.06 -18.32 16.95
C THR A 339 15.95 -18.73 17.91
N VAL A 340 14.71 -18.79 17.41
CA VAL A 340 13.56 -19.29 18.15
C VAL A 340 13.30 -20.73 17.69
N PRO A 341 13.17 -21.71 18.60
CA PRO A 341 12.86 -23.08 18.21
C PRO A 341 11.45 -23.15 17.62
N LYS A 342 11.26 -24.02 16.63
CA LYS A 342 9.93 -24.31 16.12
C LYS A 342 9.12 -25.01 17.22
N LEU A 343 7.83 -24.71 17.28
CA LEU A 343 6.91 -25.47 18.10
C LEU A 343 6.85 -26.91 17.59
N ASP A 344 6.95 -27.87 18.50
CA ASP A 344 6.73 -29.27 18.17
C ASP A 344 5.26 -29.47 17.76
N PRO A 345 4.99 -30.20 16.66
CA PRO A 345 3.63 -30.54 16.30
C PRO A 345 2.96 -31.29 17.46
N LEU A 346 1.77 -30.84 17.85
CA LEU A 346 0.97 -31.59 18.82
C LEU A 346 0.66 -32.98 18.24
N PRO A 347 0.76 -34.05 19.05
CA PRO A 347 0.37 -35.38 18.59
C PRO A 347 -1.12 -35.37 18.23
N GLU A 348 -1.48 -36.00 17.13
CA GLU A 348 -2.87 -36.08 16.70
C GLU A 348 -3.71 -36.81 17.77
N PRO A 349 -4.77 -36.20 18.31
CA PRO A 349 -5.62 -36.85 19.30
C PRO A 349 -6.23 -38.13 18.71
N ARG A 350 -6.21 -39.23 19.47
CA ARG A 350 -6.76 -40.52 19.03
C ARG A 350 -8.24 -40.45 18.63
N THR A 351 -8.98 -39.51 19.19
CA THR A 351 -10.41 -39.30 18.93
C THR A 351 -10.69 -38.37 17.76
N LEU A 352 -9.69 -37.72 17.14
CA LEU A 352 -9.92 -36.71 16.11
C LEU A 352 -10.64 -37.28 14.89
N THR A 353 -10.26 -38.48 14.45
CA THR A 353 -10.94 -39.17 13.33
C THR A 353 -12.40 -39.46 13.68
N ALA A 354 -12.68 -39.99 14.88
CA ALA A 354 -14.04 -40.27 15.33
C ALA A 354 -14.90 -38.99 15.40
N VAL A 355 -14.33 -37.86 15.85
CA VAL A 355 -15.03 -36.57 15.85
C VAL A 355 -15.30 -36.08 14.43
N LYS A 356 -14.33 -36.17 13.52
CA LYS A 356 -14.53 -35.80 12.11
C LYS A 356 -15.61 -36.64 11.45
N ASP A 357 -15.59 -37.95 11.68
CA ASP A 357 -16.58 -38.89 11.14
C ASP A 357 -17.97 -38.61 11.70
N GLU A 358 -18.09 -38.31 13.00
CA GLU A 358 -19.36 -37.93 13.63
C GLU A 358 -19.90 -36.60 13.08
N VAL A 359 -19.03 -35.60 12.85
CA VAL A 359 -19.41 -34.33 12.22
C VAL A 359 -19.94 -34.58 10.80
N ILE A 360 -19.22 -35.38 10.00
CA ILE A 360 -19.66 -35.73 8.65
C ILE A 360 -20.96 -36.55 8.67
N HIS A 361 -21.12 -37.46 9.64
CA HIS A 361 -22.32 -38.28 9.78
C HIS A 361 -23.56 -37.44 10.12
N ARG A 362 -23.43 -36.49 11.05
CA ARG A 362 -24.55 -35.62 11.49
C ARG A 362 -24.98 -34.61 10.44
N TRP A 363 -24.02 -34.00 9.76
CA TRP A 363 -24.28 -32.82 8.93
C TRP A 363 -24.06 -33.04 7.43
N GLY A 364 -23.34 -34.09 7.04
CA GLY A 364 -23.10 -34.43 5.65
C GLY A 364 -22.43 -33.31 4.84
N THR A 365 -22.82 -33.20 3.58
CA THR A 365 -22.44 -32.07 2.72
C THR A 365 -23.52 -31.00 2.79
N MET A 366 -23.16 -29.81 3.27
CA MET A 366 -24.08 -28.66 3.33
C MET A 366 -23.97 -27.80 2.07
N ASP A 367 -25.10 -27.30 1.57
CA ASP A 367 -25.13 -26.27 0.54
C ASP A 367 -24.72 -24.92 1.15
N LEU A 368 -23.81 -24.20 0.49
CA LEU A 368 -23.31 -22.92 0.99
C LEU A 368 -24.41 -21.84 1.06
N LEU A 369 -25.40 -21.89 0.16
CA LEU A 369 -26.56 -20.99 0.21
C LEU A 369 -27.46 -21.32 1.41
N ASP A 370 -27.59 -22.59 1.78
CA ASP A 370 -28.31 -22.99 2.99
C ASP A 370 -27.60 -22.49 4.24
N VAL A 371 -26.27 -22.60 4.31
CA VAL A 371 -25.48 -22.02 5.41
C VAL A 371 -25.70 -20.51 5.52
N LEU A 372 -25.73 -19.79 4.40
CA LEU A 372 -25.99 -18.34 4.39
C LEU A 372 -27.42 -18.01 4.83
N LYS A 373 -28.41 -18.80 4.40
CA LYS A 373 -29.82 -18.68 4.76
C LYS A 373 -30.03 -18.93 6.25
N ASP A 374 -29.39 -19.95 6.81
CA ASP A 374 -29.47 -20.30 8.22
C ASP A 374 -28.77 -19.26 9.10
N ALA A 375 -27.60 -18.74 8.66
CA ALA A 375 -26.95 -17.62 9.32
C ALA A 375 -27.87 -16.38 9.38
N ASP A 376 -28.55 -16.07 8.28
CA ASP A 376 -29.53 -14.98 8.27
C ASP A 376 -30.79 -15.29 9.11
N PHE A 377 -31.22 -16.56 9.18
CA PHE A 377 -32.33 -16.95 10.05
C PHE A 377 -32.00 -16.75 11.53
N LEU A 378 -30.76 -17.04 11.93
CA LEU A 378 -30.31 -16.91 13.32
C LEU A 378 -29.99 -15.45 13.70
N THR A 379 -29.45 -14.68 12.77
CA THR A 379 -28.90 -13.34 13.08
C THR A 379 -29.71 -12.19 12.52
N GLU A 380 -30.62 -12.46 11.58
CA GLU A 380 -31.31 -11.46 10.76
C GLU A 380 -30.36 -10.41 10.16
N PHE A 381 -29.14 -10.80 9.74
CA PHE A 381 -28.16 -9.84 9.20
C PHE A 381 -28.67 -9.10 7.95
N THR A 382 -29.63 -9.67 7.22
CA THR A 382 -30.25 -9.00 6.07
C THR A 382 -31.01 -7.73 6.45
N SER A 383 -31.40 -7.54 7.71
CA SER A 383 -32.03 -6.31 8.21
C SER A 383 -31.09 -5.08 8.18
N GLU A 384 -29.78 -5.29 8.14
CA GLU A 384 -28.79 -4.20 8.04
C GLU A 384 -28.70 -3.61 6.62
N PHE A 385 -29.34 -4.24 5.64
CA PHE A 385 -29.39 -3.75 4.26
C PHE A 385 -30.55 -2.77 4.10
N SER A 386 -30.34 -1.55 4.59
CA SER A 386 -31.30 -0.45 4.42
C SER A 386 -31.36 0.08 2.98
N LEU A 387 -32.56 0.51 2.57
CA LEU A 387 -32.79 1.09 1.25
C LEU A 387 -32.21 2.50 1.14
N VAL A 388 -31.47 2.77 0.05
CA VAL A 388 -30.93 4.12 -0.24
C VAL A 388 -32.00 5.09 -0.80
N ALA A 389 -33.11 4.57 -1.32
CA ALA A 389 -34.25 5.36 -1.81
C ALA A 389 -35.27 5.70 -0.70
N SER A 390 -36.20 6.63 -0.98
CA SER A 390 -37.18 7.12 0.02
C SER A 390 -38.37 6.21 0.27
N ARG A 391 -38.62 5.23 -0.60
CA ARG A 391 -39.80 4.36 -0.49
C ARG A 391 -39.42 2.93 -0.82
N GLU A 392 -39.64 2.05 0.14
CA GLU A 392 -39.58 0.61 -0.03
C GLU A 392 -41.00 0.11 -0.33
N ASN A 393 -41.15 -0.63 -1.43
CA ASN A 393 -42.43 -1.25 -1.81
C ASN A 393 -42.24 -2.75 -2.07
N LEU A 394 -41.37 -3.36 -1.27
CA LEU A 394 -41.07 -4.78 -1.28
C LEU A 394 -41.44 -5.35 0.09
N ASP A 395 -42.10 -6.49 0.10
CA ASP A 395 -42.28 -7.21 1.35
C ASP A 395 -40.94 -7.79 1.82
N ARG A 396 -40.80 -7.93 3.15
CA ARG A 396 -39.55 -8.36 3.79
C ARG A 396 -39.09 -9.74 3.31
N SER A 397 -40.03 -10.65 2.99
CA SER A 397 -39.68 -12.02 2.58
C SER A 397 -39.05 -12.05 1.19
N THR A 398 -39.61 -11.27 0.26
CA THR A 398 -39.10 -11.09 -1.10
C THR A 398 -37.76 -10.37 -1.10
N LEU A 399 -37.61 -9.30 -0.31
CA LEU A 399 -36.34 -8.60 -0.17
C LEU A 399 -35.23 -9.53 0.37
N ARG A 400 -35.52 -10.27 1.45
CA ARG A 400 -34.59 -11.24 2.06
C ARG A 400 -34.11 -12.27 1.03
N ARG A 401 -35.03 -12.88 0.27
CA ARG A 401 -34.69 -13.84 -0.79
C ARG A 401 -33.72 -13.22 -1.82
N ARG A 402 -34.06 -12.04 -2.33
CA ARG A 402 -33.25 -11.35 -3.35
C ARG A 402 -31.89 -10.91 -2.82
N LEU A 403 -31.81 -10.49 -1.55
CA LEU A 403 -30.55 -10.16 -0.87
C LEU A 403 -29.66 -11.39 -0.77
N LEU A 404 -30.18 -12.52 -0.29
CA LEU A 404 -29.41 -13.76 -0.15
C LEU A 404 -28.86 -14.22 -1.51
N LEU A 405 -29.69 -14.19 -2.57
CA LEU A 405 -29.23 -14.50 -3.93
C LEU A 405 -28.15 -13.53 -4.41
N ALA A 406 -28.34 -12.22 -4.22
CA ALA A 406 -27.36 -11.22 -4.65
C ALA A 406 -26.03 -11.35 -3.89
N LEU A 407 -26.07 -11.56 -2.57
CA LEU A 407 -24.89 -11.75 -1.73
C LEU A 407 -24.15 -13.03 -2.09
N PHE A 408 -24.87 -14.14 -2.26
CA PHE A 408 -24.29 -15.40 -2.70
C PHE A 408 -23.64 -15.27 -4.08
N ALA A 409 -24.30 -14.61 -5.03
CA ALA A 409 -23.77 -14.38 -6.38
C ALA A 409 -22.46 -13.57 -6.37
N LEU A 410 -22.38 -12.57 -5.49
CA LEU A 410 -21.22 -11.69 -5.34
C LEU A 410 -20.09 -12.41 -4.59
N GLY A 411 -20.39 -13.08 -3.48
CA GLY A 411 -19.41 -13.75 -2.63
C GLY A 411 -18.74 -14.96 -3.31
N THR A 412 -19.48 -15.70 -4.14
CA THR A 412 -18.95 -16.84 -4.90
C THR A 412 -18.35 -16.46 -6.25
N ASN A 413 -18.49 -15.19 -6.67
CA ASN A 413 -18.08 -14.69 -7.98
C ASN A 413 -18.72 -15.44 -9.19
N ILE A 414 -19.82 -16.17 -8.97
CA ILE A 414 -20.60 -16.80 -10.06
C ILE A 414 -21.32 -15.74 -10.91
N GLY A 415 -21.69 -14.62 -10.29
CA GLY A 415 -22.40 -13.51 -10.90
C GLY A 415 -23.92 -13.71 -10.98
N ILE A 416 -24.67 -12.62 -10.85
CA ILE A 416 -26.14 -12.63 -10.74
C ILE A 416 -26.80 -13.34 -11.92
N ARG A 417 -26.35 -13.08 -13.15
CA ARG A 417 -26.94 -13.70 -14.35
C ARG A 417 -26.87 -15.22 -14.31
N LYS A 418 -25.71 -15.78 -13.95
CA LYS A 418 -25.52 -17.23 -13.92
C LYS A 418 -26.34 -17.85 -12.79
N LEU A 419 -26.31 -17.26 -11.60
CA LEU A 419 -27.12 -17.74 -10.47
C LEU A 419 -28.61 -17.77 -10.82
N VAL A 420 -29.11 -16.72 -11.49
CA VAL A 420 -30.51 -16.67 -11.90
C VAL A 420 -30.84 -17.72 -12.95
N ALA A 421 -29.95 -17.93 -13.93
CA ALA A 421 -30.16 -18.91 -14.99
C ALA A 421 -30.13 -20.37 -14.52
N THR A 422 -29.51 -20.67 -13.38
CA THR A 422 -29.33 -22.04 -12.88
C THR A 422 -30.19 -22.39 -11.67
N GLY A 423 -30.99 -21.46 -11.15
CA GLY A 423 -31.74 -21.67 -9.91
C GLY A 423 -33.26 -21.61 -10.10
N GLU A 424 -33.97 -22.39 -9.28
CA GLU A 424 -35.44 -22.43 -9.20
C GLU A 424 -35.90 -21.49 -8.07
N HIS A 425 -35.89 -20.18 -8.32
CA HIS A 425 -36.20 -19.16 -7.30
C HIS A 425 -37.17 -18.06 -7.75
N ASP A 426 -37.79 -18.22 -8.92
CA ASP A 426 -38.77 -17.31 -9.54
C ASP A 426 -38.32 -15.84 -9.72
N GLU A 427 -37.03 -15.54 -9.52
CA GLU A 427 -36.48 -14.20 -9.66
C GLU A 427 -35.88 -13.98 -11.05
N THR A 428 -36.20 -12.86 -11.69
CA THR A 428 -35.55 -12.46 -12.95
C THR A 428 -34.23 -11.75 -12.68
N GLU A 429 -33.32 -11.68 -13.66
CA GLU A 429 -32.00 -11.00 -13.50
C GLU A 429 -32.16 -9.53 -13.03
N ARG A 430 -33.28 -8.89 -13.38
CA ARG A 430 -33.60 -7.51 -13.00
C ARG A 430 -33.70 -7.33 -11.48
N GLU A 431 -34.29 -8.29 -10.78
CA GLU A 431 -34.66 -8.13 -9.37
C GLU A 431 -33.45 -8.17 -8.42
N PRO A 432 -32.54 -9.17 -8.47
CA PRO A 432 -31.31 -9.12 -7.67
C PRO A 432 -30.37 -8.00 -8.11
N ARG A 433 -30.39 -7.56 -9.38
CA ARG A 433 -29.65 -6.37 -9.82
C ARG A 433 -30.21 -5.09 -9.19
N HIS A 434 -31.53 -4.97 -9.09
CA HIS A 434 -32.17 -3.87 -8.40
C HIS A 434 -31.78 -3.85 -6.92
N VAL A 435 -31.85 -5.00 -6.24
CA VAL A 435 -31.45 -5.13 -4.83
C VAL A 435 -29.97 -4.80 -4.62
N ARG A 436 -29.08 -5.36 -5.45
CA ARG A 436 -27.65 -5.00 -5.44
C ARG A 436 -27.43 -3.50 -5.57
N ARG A 437 -28.16 -2.82 -6.45
CA ARG A 437 -27.99 -1.39 -6.72
C ARG A 437 -28.52 -0.51 -5.59
N HIS A 438 -29.56 -0.91 -4.86
CA HIS A 438 -30.25 -0.03 -3.91
C HIS A 438 -30.05 -0.39 -2.45
N PHE A 439 -29.72 -1.63 -2.13
CA PHE A 439 -29.61 -2.13 -0.76
C PHE A 439 -28.18 -2.54 -0.40
N ILE A 440 -27.39 -3.04 -1.37
CA ILE A 440 -25.99 -3.44 -1.09
C ILE A 440 -25.08 -2.20 -1.19
N THR A 441 -24.63 -1.71 -0.04
CA THR A 441 -23.65 -0.64 0.13
C THR A 441 -22.45 -1.16 0.93
N ARG A 442 -21.31 -0.44 0.90
CA ARG A 442 -20.17 -0.78 1.77
C ARG A 442 -20.57 -0.76 3.24
N ASP A 443 -21.36 0.24 3.63
CA ASP A 443 -21.74 0.46 5.03
C ASP A 443 -22.72 -0.61 5.52
N ASN A 444 -23.74 -0.95 4.71
CA ASN A 444 -24.67 -2.03 5.01
C ASN A 444 -23.96 -3.38 5.09
N LEU A 445 -23.00 -3.64 4.18
CA LEU A 445 -22.17 -4.84 4.26
C LEU A 445 -21.31 -4.86 5.53
N ARG A 446 -20.75 -3.72 5.94
CA ARG A 446 -19.97 -3.63 7.19
C ARG A 446 -20.84 -3.89 8.40
N ALA A 447 -22.02 -3.28 8.49
CA ALA A 447 -22.98 -3.50 9.57
C ALA A 447 -23.43 -4.98 9.64
N ALA A 448 -23.78 -5.56 8.49
CA ALA A 448 -24.16 -6.98 8.40
C ALA A 448 -23.02 -7.92 8.85
N VAL A 449 -21.77 -7.64 8.44
CA VAL A 449 -20.60 -8.40 8.88
C VAL A 449 -20.39 -8.25 10.39
N SER A 450 -20.45 -7.03 10.93
CA SER A 450 -20.33 -6.80 12.38
C SER A 450 -21.37 -7.60 13.17
N LYS A 451 -22.62 -7.61 12.71
CA LYS A 451 -23.71 -8.36 13.35
C LYS A 451 -23.45 -9.87 13.33
N LEU A 452 -23.04 -10.40 12.18
CA LEU A 452 -22.71 -11.82 12.03
C LEU A 452 -21.51 -12.23 12.90
N VAL A 453 -20.48 -11.38 12.96
CA VAL A 453 -19.29 -11.60 13.78
C VAL A 453 -19.62 -11.59 15.27
N ASN A 454 -20.41 -10.61 15.73
CA ASN A 454 -20.83 -10.53 17.13
C ASN A 454 -21.67 -11.75 17.53
N ALA A 455 -22.64 -12.15 16.71
CA ALA A 455 -23.42 -13.36 16.95
C ALA A 455 -22.55 -14.63 16.95
N THR A 456 -21.49 -14.67 16.12
CA THR A 456 -20.52 -15.76 16.14
C THR A 456 -19.75 -15.80 17.46
N PHE A 457 -19.38 -14.65 18.03
CA PHE A 457 -18.71 -14.60 19.33
C PHE A 457 -19.64 -14.98 20.47
N GLU A 458 -20.89 -14.54 20.45
CA GLU A 458 -21.91 -14.93 21.45
C GLU A 458 -22.19 -16.44 21.44
N ALA A 459 -22.19 -17.07 20.26
CA ALA A 459 -22.43 -18.51 20.12
C ALA A 459 -21.20 -19.37 20.50
N ARG A 460 -20.00 -18.79 20.56
CA ARG A 460 -18.76 -19.53 20.87
C ARG A 460 -18.60 -19.73 22.37
N ASP A 461 -18.24 -20.95 22.76
CA ASP A 461 -17.77 -21.23 24.12
C ASP A 461 -16.29 -20.80 24.26
N PRO A 462 -15.96 -19.80 25.10
CA PRO A 462 -14.58 -19.35 25.28
C PRO A 462 -13.65 -20.45 25.79
N ARG A 463 -14.16 -21.51 26.43
CA ARG A 463 -13.34 -22.65 26.88
C ARG A 463 -12.73 -23.42 25.71
N TRP A 464 -13.37 -23.40 24.55
CA TRP A 464 -12.91 -24.15 23.37
C TRP A 464 -12.26 -23.23 22.34
N TRP A 465 -12.78 -22.02 22.18
CA TRP A 465 -12.35 -21.08 21.15
C TRP A 465 -11.39 -20.00 21.70
N GLY A 466 -11.32 -19.81 23.03
CA GLY A 466 -10.62 -18.69 23.66
C GLY A 466 -11.41 -17.39 23.60
N GLU A 467 -10.86 -16.34 24.20
CA GLU A 467 -11.51 -15.02 24.34
C GLU A 467 -11.36 -14.12 23.11
N GLY A 468 -10.50 -14.48 22.14
CA GLY A 468 -10.36 -13.74 20.88
C GLY A 468 -9.71 -12.36 20.97
N THR A 469 -8.88 -12.10 21.99
CA THR A 469 -8.26 -10.79 22.25
C THR A 469 -7.05 -10.46 21.35
N ALA A 470 -6.79 -11.27 20.33
CA ALA A 470 -5.71 -11.05 19.39
C ALA A 470 -6.17 -11.23 17.94
N CYS A 471 -5.60 -10.43 17.05
CA CYS A 471 -5.87 -10.42 15.62
C CYS A 471 -4.59 -10.69 14.84
N ALA A 472 -4.70 -11.32 13.68
CA ALA A 472 -3.67 -11.36 12.65
C ALA A 472 -4.14 -10.51 11.48
N SER A 473 -3.28 -9.61 11.00
CA SER A 473 -3.54 -8.81 9.81
C SER A 473 -2.56 -9.14 8.70
N ASP A 474 -3.09 -9.49 7.53
CA ASP A 474 -2.30 -9.80 6.34
C ASP A 474 -3.04 -9.38 5.07
N SER A 475 -2.29 -9.08 4.02
CA SER A 475 -2.83 -8.63 2.76
C SER A 475 -2.64 -9.65 1.64
N LYS A 476 -3.71 -9.86 0.86
CA LYS A 476 -3.72 -10.81 -0.26
C LYS A 476 -4.05 -10.13 -1.57
N LYS A 477 -3.28 -10.45 -2.60
CA LYS A 477 -3.54 -10.00 -3.96
C LYS A 477 -4.72 -10.76 -4.60
N PHE A 478 -5.65 -10.01 -5.17
CA PHE A 478 -6.68 -10.50 -6.08
C PHE A 478 -6.36 -10.02 -7.50
N GLY A 479 -6.18 -10.95 -8.43
CA GLY A 479 -5.92 -10.64 -9.84
C GLY A 479 -7.12 -9.98 -10.50
N SER A 480 -6.87 -8.98 -11.36
CA SER A 480 -7.89 -8.29 -12.15
C SER A 480 -7.36 -8.00 -13.55
N TRP A 481 -8.25 -7.88 -14.54
CA TRP A 481 -7.90 -7.42 -15.90
C TRP A 481 -7.46 -5.95 -15.89
N GLU A 482 -6.62 -5.53 -16.85
CA GLU A 482 -6.07 -4.16 -16.94
C GLU A 482 -7.07 -3.09 -17.41
N SER A 483 -8.34 -3.45 -17.66
CA SER A 483 -9.31 -2.57 -18.32
C SER A 483 -10.01 -1.55 -17.41
N ASN A 484 -9.52 -1.30 -16.19
CA ASN A 484 -10.07 -0.31 -15.27
C ASN A 484 -8.96 0.43 -14.48
N LEU A 485 -9.29 1.58 -13.89
CA LEU A 485 -8.33 2.47 -13.23
C LEU A 485 -7.90 2.01 -11.81
N MET A 486 -8.51 0.94 -11.29
CA MET A 486 -8.29 0.46 -9.91
C MET A 486 -7.14 -0.54 -9.76
N PRO A 487 -6.89 -1.47 -10.70
CA PRO A 487 -5.81 -2.43 -10.56
C PRO A 487 -4.45 -1.79 -10.77
N GLU A 488 -3.53 -2.17 -9.91
CA GLU A 488 -2.13 -1.78 -9.98
C GLU A 488 -1.26 -3.01 -10.22
N TRP A 489 -0.12 -2.80 -10.88
CA TRP A 489 0.87 -3.87 -11.03
C TRP A 489 1.54 -4.16 -9.69
N HIS A 490 1.46 -5.41 -9.22
CA HIS A 490 2.13 -5.82 -7.99
C HIS A 490 3.52 -6.40 -8.29
N ARG A 491 4.58 -5.83 -7.69
CA ARG A 491 5.97 -6.24 -7.98
C ARG A 491 6.29 -7.67 -7.51
N ARG A 492 5.86 -8.07 -6.30
CA ARG A 492 6.07 -9.42 -5.73
C ARG A 492 5.25 -10.51 -6.44
N TYR A 493 3.92 -10.33 -6.51
CA TYR A 493 3.00 -11.34 -7.06
C TYR A 493 2.91 -11.33 -8.60
N GLY A 494 3.37 -10.26 -9.27
CA GLY A 494 3.29 -10.10 -10.73
C GLY A 494 1.86 -9.88 -11.24
N GLY A 495 1.71 -9.17 -12.36
CA GLY A 495 0.42 -8.89 -12.98
C GLY A 495 -0.37 -7.74 -12.35
N PRO A 496 -1.43 -7.27 -13.02
CA PRO A 496 -2.44 -6.35 -12.46
C PRO A 496 -3.28 -7.00 -11.36
N GLY A 497 -3.75 -6.20 -10.40
CA GLY A 497 -4.70 -6.64 -9.39
C GLY A 497 -4.95 -5.60 -8.31
N VAL A 498 -5.72 -5.99 -7.31
CA VAL A 498 -5.96 -5.20 -6.09
C VAL A 498 -5.51 -6.00 -4.88
N MET A 499 -5.25 -5.32 -3.77
CA MET A 499 -4.90 -5.96 -2.50
C MET A 499 -6.08 -5.85 -1.54
N ILE A 500 -6.36 -6.92 -0.81
CA ILE A 500 -7.32 -6.89 0.30
C ILE A 500 -6.56 -7.22 1.57
N ASP A 501 -6.63 -6.31 2.53
CA ASP A 501 -6.10 -6.45 3.88
C ASP A 501 -7.19 -7.08 4.75
N TRP A 502 -6.84 -8.14 5.49
CA TRP A 502 -7.77 -8.90 6.31
C TRP A 502 -7.33 -8.86 7.76
N HIS A 503 -8.30 -8.74 8.67
CA HIS A 503 -8.11 -8.85 10.11
C HIS A 503 -8.85 -10.09 10.59
N VAL A 504 -8.09 -11.09 11.02
CA VAL A 504 -8.60 -12.39 11.45
C VAL A 504 -8.27 -12.58 12.92
N GLU A 505 -9.30 -12.69 13.76
CA GLU A 505 -9.14 -13.05 15.16
C GLU A 505 -8.44 -14.42 15.27
N ARG A 506 -7.58 -14.58 16.29
CA ARG A 506 -6.62 -15.67 16.53
C ARG A 506 -7.08 -17.07 16.12
N GLN A 507 -8.36 -17.39 16.23
CA GLN A 507 -8.90 -18.63 15.70
C GLN A 507 -9.24 -18.52 14.21
N HIS A 508 -10.43 -18.01 13.89
CA HIS A 508 -11.03 -18.24 12.56
C HIS A 508 -12.02 -17.16 12.09
N THR A 509 -12.28 -16.11 12.88
CA THR A 509 -13.27 -15.09 12.49
C THR A 509 -12.59 -13.90 11.84
N CYS A 510 -12.92 -13.61 10.59
CA CYS A 510 -12.56 -12.34 9.98
C CYS A 510 -13.44 -11.23 10.53
N ILE A 511 -12.86 -10.33 11.33
CA ILE A 511 -13.56 -9.23 11.99
C ILE A 511 -13.59 -7.98 11.11
N TYR A 512 -12.60 -7.80 10.24
CA TYR A 512 -12.53 -6.66 9.34
C TYR A 512 -11.77 -6.99 8.06
N SER A 513 -12.08 -6.26 6.99
CA SER A 513 -11.30 -6.32 5.76
C SER A 513 -11.46 -5.06 4.93
N GLN A 514 -10.46 -4.74 4.11
CA GLN A 514 -10.52 -3.57 3.25
C GLN A 514 -9.66 -3.67 2.02
N LEU A 515 -10.10 -2.96 0.98
CA LEU A 515 -9.34 -2.80 -0.24
C LEU A 515 -8.18 -1.82 -0.01
N LYS A 516 -6.99 -2.17 -0.47
CA LYS A 516 -5.83 -1.30 -0.49
C LYS A 516 -5.15 -1.35 -1.86
N SER A 517 -4.30 -0.35 -2.14
CA SER A 517 -3.53 -0.32 -3.38
C SER A 517 -2.33 -1.28 -3.28
N CYS A 518 -1.79 -1.72 -4.42
CA CYS A 518 -0.65 -2.65 -4.44
C CYS A 518 0.62 -2.00 -3.89
N SER A 519 0.71 -0.67 -3.94
CA SER A 519 1.85 0.11 -3.45
C SER A 519 1.67 0.72 -2.06
N SER A 520 0.49 0.59 -1.44
CA SER A 520 0.22 1.25 -0.16
C SER A 520 0.80 0.47 1.03
N SER A 521 1.18 1.20 2.08
CA SER A 521 1.67 0.60 3.32
C SER A 521 0.61 -0.32 3.94
N GLU A 522 1.05 -1.45 4.49
CA GLU A 522 0.19 -2.38 5.24
C GLU A 522 -0.12 -1.83 6.64
N VAL A 523 0.77 -1.00 7.18
CA VAL A 523 0.67 -0.46 8.55
C VAL A 523 -0.58 0.40 8.71
N ALA A 524 -0.86 1.27 7.74
CA ALA A 524 -2.05 2.11 7.77
C ALA A 524 -3.34 1.26 7.69
N ALA A 525 -3.34 0.23 6.84
CA ALA A 525 -4.47 -0.67 6.70
C ALA A 525 -4.69 -1.50 8.00
N MET A 526 -3.58 -1.99 8.57
CA MET A 526 -3.58 -2.71 9.83
C MET A 526 -4.20 -1.87 10.96
N ILE A 527 -3.74 -0.63 11.15
CA ILE A 527 -4.28 0.29 12.17
C ILE A 527 -5.76 0.60 11.92
N GLU A 528 -6.14 0.84 10.65
CA GLU A 528 -7.54 1.11 10.31
C GLU A 528 -8.46 -0.06 10.72
N GLY A 529 -8.06 -1.30 10.47
CA GLY A 529 -8.88 -2.45 10.89
C GLY A 529 -8.94 -2.65 12.40
N LEU A 530 -7.88 -2.33 13.14
CA LEU A 530 -7.90 -2.35 14.62
C LEU A 530 -8.82 -1.29 15.21
N LEU A 531 -8.97 -0.14 14.55
CA LEU A 531 -9.82 0.95 15.04
C LEU A 531 -11.26 0.88 14.52
N ARG A 532 -11.48 0.26 13.36
CA ARG A 532 -12.76 0.32 12.62
C ARG A 532 -13.39 -1.04 12.36
N HIS A 533 -12.99 -2.09 13.08
CA HIS A 533 -13.66 -3.38 12.97
C HIS A 533 -15.15 -3.31 13.38
N CYS A 534 -15.51 -2.39 14.29
CA CYS A 534 -16.90 -2.15 14.70
C CYS A 534 -17.61 -3.43 15.17
N THR A 535 -16.88 -4.34 15.81
CA THR A 535 -17.39 -5.55 16.47
C THR A 535 -17.22 -5.41 17.99
N THR A 536 -17.82 -6.33 18.76
CA THR A 536 -17.65 -6.39 20.22
C THR A 536 -16.31 -6.98 20.66
N ALA A 537 -15.42 -7.35 19.72
CA ALA A 537 -14.13 -7.93 20.05
C ALA A 537 -13.19 -6.90 20.68
N GLU A 538 -12.62 -7.22 21.84
CA GLU A 538 -11.58 -6.42 22.49
C GLU A 538 -10.20 -6.88 22.04
N ILE A 539 -9.71 -6.32 20.92
CA ILE A 539 -8.41 -6.69 20.38
C ILE A 539 -7.30 -5.94 21.13
N GLU A 540 -6.41 -6.66 21.79
CA GLU A 540 -5.26 -6.09 22.52
C GLU A 540 -3.94 -6.24 21.77
N ALA A 541 -3.87 -7.20 20.85
CA ALA A 541 -2.65 -7.57 20.16
C ALA A 541 -2.92 -7.85 18.68
N ASN A 542 -1.98 -7.41 17.83
CA ASN A 542 -2.05 -7.66 16.41
C ASN A 542 -0.76 -8.27 15.88
N TYR A 543 -0.90 -9.43 15.23
CA TYR A 543 0.17 -10.11 14.51
C TYR A 543 0.22 -9.60 13.07
N VAL A 544 1.41 -9.23 12.62
CA VAL A 544 1.68 -8.73 11.26
C VAL A 544 2.83 -9.51 10.66
N ASP A 545 2.99 -9.53 9.34
CA ASP A 545 4.23 -10.02 8.73
C ASP A 545 5.37 -8.96 8.81
N THR A 546 6.52 -9.25 8.18
CA THR A 546 7.65 -8.31 8.12
C THR A 546 7.30 -6.97 7.44
N HIS A 547 6.34 -6.94 6.51
CA HIS A 547 5.94 -5.70 5.84
C HIS A 547 5.06 -4.81 6.74
N GLY A 548 4.36 -5.39 7.71
CA GLY A 548 3.66 -4.66 8.77
C GLY A 548 4.56 -4.15 9.90
N ALA A 549 5.81 -4.63 10.01
CA ALA A 549 6.78 -4.19 11.01
C ALA A 549 7.45 -2.85 10.61
N SER A 550 6.96 -1.74 11.14
CA SER A 550 7.56 -0.41 10.89
C SER A 550 7.62 0.44 12.16
N VAL A 551 8.56 1.38 12.20
CA VAL A 551 8.70 2.36 13.31
C VAL A 551 7.39 3.11 13.55
N VAL A 552 6.73 3.53 12.46
CA VAL A 552 5.42 4.21 12.52
C VAL A 552 4.36 3.30 13.11
N GLY A 553 4.32 2.03 12.69
CA GLY A 553 3.41 1.02 13.22
C GLY A 553 3.58 0.86 14.73
N PHE A 554 4.80 0.59 15.20
CA PHE A 554 5.10 0.46 16.62
C PHE A 554 4.72 1.72 17.42
N ALA A 555 5.01 2.91 16.90
CA ALA A 555 4.68 4.16 17.57
C ALA A 555 3.17 4.33 17.76
N PHE A 556 2.38 4.18 16.69
CA PHE A 556 0.92 4.36 16.78
C PHE A 556 0.24 3.25 17.57
N THR A 557 0.67 1.99 17.45
CA THR A 557 0.09 0.91 18.26
C THR A 557 0.38 1.12 19.74
N GLU A 558 1.59 1.54 20.12
CA GLU A 558 1.92 1.86 21.51
C GLU A 558 1.07 3.03 22.04
N LEU A 559 0.89 4.09 21.23
CA LEU A 559 0.05 5.24 21.59
C LEU A 559 -1.43 4.87 21.75
N LEU A 560 -1.93 3.96 20.91
CA LEU A 560 -3.31 3.49 20.92
C LEU A 560 -3.57 2.33 21.90
N GLY A 561 -2.53 1.80 22.55
CA GLY A 561 -2.65 0.72 23.54
C GLY A 561 -2.68 -0.69 22.96
N PHE A 562 -2.34 -0.87 21.68
CA PHE A 562 -2.24 -2.18 21.03
C PHE A 562 -0.81 -2.72 21.05
N ARG A 563 -0.67 -4.04 21.24
CA ARG A 563 0.61 -4.75 21.09
C ARG A 563 0.82 -5.14 19.64
N LEU A 564 1.79 -4.53 18.96
CA LEU A 564 2.22 -4.97 17.62
C LEU A 564 3.22 -6.11 17.70
N LEU A 565 2.88 -7.25 17.11
CA LEU A 565 3.63 -8.51 17.23
C LEU A 565 4.07 -9.02 15.84
N PRO A 566 5.15 -8.49 15.26
CA PRO A 566 5.73 -9.06 14.05
C PRO A 566 6.42 -10.41 14.32
N PRO A 567 6.58 -11.30 13.31
CA PRO A 567 7.27 -12.56 13.48
C PRO A 567 8.72 -12.33 13.91
N THR A 568 9.13 -13.06 14.94
CA THR A 568 10.49 -13.04 15.48
C THR A 568 11.45 -13.98 14.75
N GLU A 569 11.02 -14.66 13.67
CA GLU A 569 11.87 -15.65 12.98
C GLU A 569 13.11 -15.03 12.32
N GLU A 570 13.14 -13.70 12.06
CA GLU A 570 14.25 -13.06 11.32
C GLU A 570 14.58 -11.64 11.77
N HIS A 571 15.09 -11.45 13.00
CA HIS A 571 15.64 -10.15 13.42
C HIS A 571 17.16 -10.19 13.62
N ARG A 572 17.85 -9.37 12.81
CA ARG A 572 19.23 -8.96 13.05
C ARG A 572 19.23 -8.03 14.26
N LEU A 573 19.99 -8.36 15.32
CA LEU A 573 20.16 -7.46 16.44
C LEU A 573 20.95 -6.23 15.96
N HIS A 574 20.30 -5.08 15.83
CA HIS A 574 21.01 -3.81 15.80
C HIS A 574 21.48 -3.53 17.23
N PRO A 575 22.78 -3.28 17.47
CA PRO A 575 23.27 -3.01 18.81
C PRO A 575 22.54 -1.80 19.37
N ALA A 576 21.97 -1.96 20.57
CA ALA A 576 21.50 -0.83 21.37
C ALA A 576 22.64 0.19 21.47
N VAL A 577 22.31 1.47 21.29
CA VAL A 577 23.25 2.60 21.39
C VAL A 577 24.13 2.39 22.62
N PRO A 578 25.46 2.25 22.48
CA PRO A 578 26.30 1.99 23.63
C PRO A 578 26.26 3.21 24.54
N ALA A 579 25.81 3.01 25.78
CA ALA A 579 25.97 3.99 26.84
C ALA A 579 27.45 4.41 26.89
N ARG A 580 27.71 5.72 26.73
CA ARG A 580 29.05 6.31 26.86
C ARG A 580 29.66 5.88 28.20
N ARG A 581 30.51 4.85 28.20
CA ARG A 581 31.35 4.54 29.35
C ARG A 581 32.53 5.52 29.37
N ARG A 582 32.57 6.29 30.45
CA ARG A 582 33.66 7.19 30.87
C ARG A 582 34.99 6.44 30.86
N GLY A 583 36.05 7.14 30.44
CA GLY A 583 37.35 6.55 30.10
C GLY A 583 38.16 5.98 31.26
N ARG A 584 39.18 5.20 30.90
CA ARG A 584 40.47 5.09 31.58
C ARG A 584 41.53 4.60 30.57
N LEU A 585 42.72 5.16 30.71
CA LEU A 585 43.91 4.96 29.87
C LEU A 585 44.57 3.58 30.11
N ARG A 586 45.14 3.05 29.01
CA ARG A 586 46.20 2.02 28.74
C ARG A 586 47.09 1.50 29.91
N PRO A 587 47.80 0.33 29.82
CA PRO A 587 48.76 0.02 28.72
C PRO A 587 49.11 -1.48 28.33
N SER A 588 49.70 -1.60 27.12
CA SER A 588 50.71 -2.55 26.52
C SER A 588 50.82 -4.08 26.81
N ARG A 589 50.70 -4.88 25.72
CA ARG A 589 51.42 -6.10 25.16
C ARG A 589 52.36 -6.97 26.06
N PRO A 590 52.69 -8.26 25.75
CA PRO A 590 52.96 -8.86 24.41
C PRO A 590 52.61 -10.37 24.12
N CYS A 591 52.75 -10.72 22.83
CA CYS A 591 53.12 -11.97 22.11
C CYS A 591 52.75 -13.39 22.61
N ASP A 592 52.21 -14.23 21.70
CA ASP A 592 52.87 -15.47 21.20
C ASP A 592 52.16 -16.08 19.96
N HIS A 593 52.96 -16.52 19.00
CA HIS A 593 52.70 -17.26 17.74
C HIS A 593 53.36 -18.67 17.88
N PRO A 594 53.34 -19.65 16.93
CA PRO A 594 52.57 -19.95 15.69
C PRO A 594 52.18 -21.49 15.67
N PRO A 595 52.11 -22.30 14.56
CA PRO A 595 52.04 -22.06 13.11
C PRO A 595 50.95 -22.84 12.31
N ASP A 596 50.90 -22.53 11.01
CA ASP A 596 50.15 -23.08 9.86
C ASP A 596 50.05 -24.62 9.71
N GLN A 597 49.00 -25.06 9.00
CA GLN A 597 49.15 -25.91 7.79
C GLN A 597 47.88 -25.97 6.90
N VAL A 598 47.97 -25.31 5.74
CA VAL A 598 47.65 -25.77 4.37
C VAL A 598 46.39 -26.63 4.11
N GLY A 599 45.50 -26.11 3.25
CA GLY A 599 45.21 -26.82 1.98
C GLY A 599 43.76 -27.05 1.55
N SER A 600 43.39 -26.35 0.46
CA SER A 600 42.68 -26.89 -0.71
C SER A 600 41.16 -26.69 -0.89
N HIS A 601 40.86 -25.89 -1.93
CA HIS A 601 39.81 -26.01 -2.95
C HIS A 601 38.31 -26.13 -2.59
N ARG A 602 37.52 -25.12 -3.01
CA ARG A 602 36.56 -25.26 -4.16
C ARG A 602 35.92 -23.94 -4.60
N ARG A 603 35.66 -23.89 -5.92
CA ARG A 603 35.15 -22.79 -6.78
C ARG A 603 33.61 -22.58 -6.67
N PRO A 604 33.09 -21.41 -7.12
CA PRO A 604 31.67 -21.07 -7.15
C PRO A 604 30.96 -21.53 -8.44
N VAL A 605 29.67 -21.86 -8.32
CA VAL A 605 28.77 -22.25 -9.41
C VAL A 605 27.83 -21.08 -9.76
N ARG A 606 27.81 -20.72 -11.06
CA ARG A 606 26.84 -19.81 -11.71
C ARG A 606 25.46 -20.47 -11.87
N PRO A 607 24.42 -19.67 -12.16
CA PRO A 607 23.37 -20.09 -13.09
C PRO A 607 23.28 -19.17 -14.32
N ASP A 608 23.37 -19.78 -15.50
CA ASP A 608 23.15 -19.15 -16.80
C ASP A 608 21.67 -18.80 -17.04
N GLY A 609 21.46 -17.80 -17.91
CA GLY A 609 20.16 -17.27 -18.28
C GLY A 609 19.50 -17.93 -19.49
N GLN A 610 18.28 -17.49 -19.79
CA GLN A 610 17.69 -17.57 -21.12
C GLN A 610 17.04 -16.24 -21.50
N ILE A 611 17.55 -15.70 -22.59
CA ILE A 611 17.09 -14.54 -23.35
C ILE A 611 15.96 -15.00 -24.28
N ARG A 612 14.86 -14.24 -24.38
CA ARG A 612 13.98 -14.29 -25.56
C ARG A 612 13.70 -12.88 -26.09
N HIS A 613 13.92 -12.75 -27.39
CA HIS A 613 13.87 -11.54 -28.19
C HIS A 613 12.45 -10.97 -28.33
N ARG A 614 12.39 -9.64 -28.45
CA ARG A 614 11.23 -8.81 -28.79
C ARG A 614 11.30 -8.49 -30.29
N ALA A 615 10.19 -8.65 -31.02
CA ALA A 615 10.03 -8.16 -32.39
C ALA A 615 9.03 -6.98 -32.44
N THR A 616 9.25 -6.09 -33.39
CA THR A 616 8.63 -4.76 -33.58
C THR A 616 7.34 -4.77 -34.41
N ALA A 617 6.64 -3.63 -34.33
CA ALA A 617 5.28 -3.28 -34.73
C ALA A 617 4.84 -3.47 -36.21
N GLY A 618 3.51 -3.52 -36.40
CA GLY A 618 2.81 -3.18 -37.64
C GLY A 618 1.44 -2.55 -37.35
N HIS A 619 1.14 -1.41 -37.99
CA HIS A 619 -0.12 -0.66 -37.93
C HIS A 619 -1.28 -1.41 -38.62
N CYS A 620 -2.51 -1.28 -38.09
CA CYS A 620 -3.74 -1.32 -38.89
C CYS A 620 -4.88 -0.53 -38.21
N ARG A 621 -5.71 0.09 -39.06
CA ARG A 621 -6.76 1.08 -38.76
C ARG A 621 -8.08 0.45 -38.32
N VAL A 622 -8.88 1.30 -37.66
CA VAL A 622 -10.31 1.28 -37.29
C VAL A 622 -11.23 0.32 -38.05
N GLY A 623 -12.09 -0.38 -37.30
CA GLY A 623 -13.32 -1.05 -37.76
C GLY A 623 -14.22 -1.44 -36.58
N VAL A 624 -15.50 -1.07 -36.66
CA VAL A 624 -16.58 -1.23 -35.67
C VAL A 624 -17.15 -2.66 -35.73
N ASP A 625 -17.39 -3.27 -34.56
CA ASP A 625 -18.38 -4.32 -34.20
C ASP A 625 -17.84 -5.48 -33.30
N PRO A 626 -18.69 -6.05 -32.42
CA PRO A 626 -18.25 -6.93 -31.33
C PRO A 626 -18.14 -8.39 -31.77
N ALA A 627 -17.02 -9.05 -31.47
CA ALA A 627 -16.76 -10.45 -31.79
C ALA A 627 -16.76 -11.35 -30.54
N PRO A 628 -17.05 -12.66 -30.68
CA PRO A 628 -17.70 -13.51 -29.68
C PRO A 628 -16.74 -14.29 -28.77
N LEU A 629 -17.25 -14.66 -27.60
CA LEU A 629 -16.57 -15.53 -26.63
C LEU A 629 -16.69 -17.01 -27.05
N HIS A 630 -15.58 -17.66 -27.36
CA HIS A 630 -15.46 -19.12 -27.36
C HIS A 630 -14.64 -19.61 -26.14
N PRO A 631 -15.01 -20.76 -25.53
CA PRO A 631 -14.47 -21.20 -24.27
C PRO A 631 -13.18 -22.03 -24.47
N ARG A 632 -12.17 -21.77 -23.65
CA ARG A 632 -11.10 -22.74 -23.35
C ARG A 632 -11.05 -22.99 -21.85
N GLY A 633 -10.76 -24.25 -21.52
CA GLY A 633 -11.02 -24.90 -20.23
C GLY A 633 -10.51 -24.15 -19.01
N THR A 634 -11.37 -24.13 -17.99
CA THR A 634 -11.09 -23.71 -16.63
C THR A 634 -10.23 -24.78 -15.93
N GLU A 635 -8.94 -24.50 -15.73
CA GLU A 635 -8.24 -25.00 -14.55
C GLU A 635 -8.59 -24.08 -13.38
N ALA A 636 -9.18 -24.65 -12.34
CA ALA A 636 -9.47 -23.95 -11.09
C ALA A 636 -8.15 -23.64 -10.35
N PRO A 637 -8.00 -22.47 -9.71
CA PRO A 637 -6.84 -22.23 -8.86
C PRO A 637 -6.91 -23.12 -7.61
N HIS A 638 -5.96 -24.03 -7.50
CA HIS A 638 -5.80 -24.92 -6.35
C HIS A 638 -5.57 -24.14 -5.04
N LEU A 639 -6.35 -24.46 -4.01
CA LEU A 639 -6.04 -24.17 -2.61
C LEU A 639 -4.81 -25.00 -2.19
N PRO A 640 -3.85 -24.46 -1.41
CA PRO A 640 -2.73 -25.26 -0.91
C PRO A 640 -3.18 -26.11 0.29
N SER A 641 -3.17 -27.43 0.12
CA SER A 641 -3.15 -28.37 1.26
C SER A 641 -1.76 -28.41 1.90
N PRO A 642 -1.63 -28.66 3.22
CA PRO A 642 -0.36 -28.66 3.91
C PRO A 642 0.52 -29.85 3.46
N GLY A 643 1.83 -29.63 3.40
CA GLY A 643 2.81 -30.56 2.88
C GLY A 643 2.84 -31.91 3.62
N GLY A 644 2.81 -32.98 2.84
CA GLY A 644 3.08 -34.34 3.26
C GLY A 644 3.70 -35.12 2.10
N THR A 645 4.91 -35.60 2.30
CA THR A 645 5.70 -36.47 1.43
C THR A 645 4.89 -37.61 0.79
N ARG A 646 4.95 -37.75 -0.55
CA ARG A 646 4.53 -38.98 -1.27
C ARG A 646 5.74 -39.88 -1.54
N PRO A 647 5.66 -41.19 -1.25
CA PRO A 647 6.37 -42.21 -2.01
C PRO A 647 5.52 -42.70 -3.20
N ARG A 648 6.21 -43.21 -4.22
CA ARG A 648 5.68 -43.75 -5.48
C ARG A 648 4.87 -45.03 -5.25
N GLY A 649 3.80 -45.21 -6.03
CA GLY A 649 3.11 -46.49 -6.20
C GLY A 649 1.98 -46.36 -7.23
N ALA A 650 2.11 -47.05 -8.35
CA ALA A 650 1.14 -47.09 -9.43
C ALA A 650 -0.01 -48.06 -9.11
N HIS A 651 -1.26 -47.66 -9.31
CA HIS A 651 -2.36 -48.59 -9.61
C HIS A 651 -3.44 -47.91 -10.47
N HIS A 652 -3.75 -48.57 -11.59
CA HIS A 652 -4.83 -48.25 -12.51
C HIS A 652 -6.20 -48.52 -11.88
N LEU A 653 -7.16 -47.61 -12.06
CA LEU A 653 -8.58 -47.88 -11.86
C LEU A 653 -9.40 -47.26 -13.00
N ARG A 654 -9.98 -48.14 -13.82
CA ARG A 654 -10.90 -47.85 -14.93
C ARG A 654 -12.26 -47.43 -14.36
N LEU A 655 -12.72 -46.22 -14.67
CA LEU A 655 -14.10 -45.78 -14.42
C LEU A 655 -15.04 -46.34 -15.51
N ARG A 656 -15.99 -47.18 -15.11
CA ARG A 656 -17.15 -47.59 -15.92
C ARG A 656 -18.20 -46.47 -15.90
N LEU A 657 -18.58 -45.99 -17.08
CA LEU A 657 -19.72 -45.08 -17.27
C LEU A 657 -21.05 -45.85 -17.25
N PRO A 658 -22.12 -45.34 -16.61
CA PRO A 658 -23.44 -45.96 -16.68
C PRO A 658 -24.11 -45.70 -18.05
N ARG A 659 -24.68 -46.76 -18.64
CA ARG A 659 -25.40 -46.74 -19.92
C ARG A 659 -26.76 -46.01 -19.78
N ARG A 660 -27.02 -45.08 -20.69
CA ARG A 660 -28.35 -44.49 -20.97
C ARG A 660 -29.36 -45.60 -21.32
N ARG A 661 -30.52 -45.61 -20.65
CA ARG A 661 -31.73 -46.31 -21.13
C ARG A 661 -32.36 -45.47 -22.26
N ARG A 662 -32.63 -46.09 -23.41
CA ARG A 662 -33.52 -45.57 -24.46
C ARG A 662 -34.98 -45.91 -24.10
N PRO A 663 -35.97 -45.08 -24.47
CA PRO A 663 -37.39 -45.41 -24.36
C PRO A 663 -37.91 -46.12 -25.63
N ALA A 664 -38.91 -46.98 -25.47
CA ALA A 664 -40.03 -47.24 -26.40
C ALA A 664 -40.81 -48.53 -26.00
N PRO A 665 -42.06 -48.70 -26.43
CA PRO A 665 -43.01 -47.74 -26.99
C PRO A 665 -44.01 -47.20 -25.96
#